data_AF-A0A2J7ZJL5-F1
#
_entry.id   AF-A0A2J7ZJL5-F1
#
_cell.length_a   1.000
_cell.length_b   1.000
_cell.length_c   1.000
_cell.angle_alpha   90.00
_cell.angle_beta   90.00
_cell.angle_gamma   90.00
#
_symmetry.space_group_name_H-M   'P 1'
#
loop_
_entity.id
_entity.type
_entity.pdbx_description
1 polymer ?
#
loop_
_entity_poly.entity_id
_entity_poly.type
_entity_poly.pdbx_seq_one_letter_code
_entity_poly.pdbx_strand_id
1 'polypeptide(L)'
;MANALLDPNPDRFSIFPIRDQAVWNFYKKAQASIWTAEEIDLSMDKWDDLKEDEQHFIKHILAFFATSDGIVNENLASRFMREIQLPEARCFYGFQIAMENVHGETYSLLLDQYIKDTREKQDLFKAIETMDCIKRKASWALKWIESSDVFAKRLVAFAAVEGIFFSGSFCAIFWLKKRGLMPGLTFSNELISRDEGLHCDFACHLYQQLPPHARLDAKDIQEIIRDAVHIEKSFICDALPVSLIGMNQELMGEYLIDESSMEAIQEALDAADVSRIVQEVSYEPSTRRVRVVFAPVGFEMSADNAGMVHRVRDDDERPTSMTSTSIERVTRALGDAHIRVKARNSMTALPLPDDVDDFDAHFVDWEQGTIVNPVLLQRRIVGAVSSYSLRDKTFFASVSPINIVQVEMSGLQFVKYSQLRYEERRRERNVQRFQVRARGRKPSGEVDNLGQVYRTFSLAACTFVFPDEITRPFKFQMRQKLREDSGDVEVDAGEVDREYERTLELATRRLKIEMPDSLRMEGTLAVHSPKFLALLQYLQGSPGPALVYSQFRRAEGLGLLASTLDVNGWVEFRLVRSQGAWVYSSDSLKTKSLKTKKTEKTKKTKKTKKTLKSYIILRTEEDPECNRLLLNIFNNEFDQLPRATRDSLPTETNLHGECARVFMITASGAEGISLKNVRQVHMIEGFWNHNRLDQVIGRTVRARSHIDLPEAERHVDVFLYLSTFTDDQRLDHAIMHIDKGLTSDQYVHTVAMKKKHLTDQVLSLIRAASVDCAVHDKDEKACFNLPQTTDGQERFRTTEFASDLDDAAYARRIVKLVVVSLDNQKFYLDRRAGILYDYDKLKAENVLLQVGKV
;
A
#
# COMPACT_ATOMS: atom_id res chain seq x y z
N MET A 1 -9.71 -7.55 -47.72
CA MET A 1 -10.34 -7.31 -46.41
C MET A 1 -10.25 -5.82 -46.14
N ALA A 2 -11.28 -5.22 -45.56
CA ALA A 2 -11.33 -3.77 -45.30
C ALA A 2 -10.21 -3.34 -44.34
N ASN A 3 -9.52 -2.25 -44.64
CA ASN A 3 -8.55 -1.60 -43.76
C ASN A 3 -9.26 -0.52 -42.94
N ALA A 4 -9.67 -0.84 -41.72
CA ALA A 4 -10.43 0.06 -40.86
C ALA A 4 -9.74 1.41 -40.56
N LEU A 5 -8.42 1.50 -40.73
CA LEU A 5 -7.66 2.74 -40.56
C LEU A 5 -7.77 3.69 -41.75
N LEU A 6 -7.78 3.16 -42.98
CA LEU A 6 -7.62 3.95 -44.22
C LEU A 6 -8.88 3.97 -45.09
N ASP A 7 -9.77 2.99 -44.94
CA ASP A 7 -10.97 2.89 -45.77
C ASP A 7 -11.96 4.02 -45.44
N PRO A 8 -12.64 4.61 -46.45
CA PRO A 8 -13.59 5.71 -46.24
C PRO A 8 -14.64 5.39 -45.16
N ASN A 9 -14.65 6.19 -44.09
CA ASN A 9 -15.55 6.03 -42.96
C ASN A 9 -16.54 7.21 -42.91
N PRO A 10 -17.85 7.01 -43.18
CA PRO A 10 -18.84 8.10 -43.14
C PRO A 10 -19.04 8.64 -41.72
N ASP A 11 -18.76 7.85 -40.69
CA ASP A 11 -18.91 8.23 -39.28
C ASP A 11 -17.66 8.90 -38.70
N ARG A 12 -16.66 9.21 -39.53
CA ARG A 12 -15.35 9.74 -39.08
C ARG A 12 -15.42 11.05 -38.28
N PHE A 13 -16.57 11.73 -38.31
CA PHE A 13 -16.82 13.00 -37.62
C PHE A 13 -17.49 12.85 -36.25
N SER A 14 -17.98 11.65 -35.90
CA SER A 14 -18.51 11.36 -34.57
C SER A 14 -17.49 10.58 -33.76
N ILE A 15 -17.18 11.06 -32.55
CA ILE A 15 -16.24 10.37 -31.63
C ILE A 15 -16.92 9.15 -31.00
N PHE A 16 -18.21 9.26 -30.63
CA PHE A 16 -18.92 8.15 -30.01
C PHE A 16 -19.81 7.39 -31.02
N PRO A 17 -19.95 6.07 -30.84
CA PRO A 17 -19.28 5.22 -29.83
C PRO A 17 -17.80 4.95 -30.19
N ILE A 18 -16.94 4.83 -29.17
CA ILE A 18 -15.52 4.46 -29.34
C ILE A 18 -15.45 3.06 -29.95
N ARG A 19 -14.76 2.94 -31.09
CA ARG A 19 -14.53 1.71 -31.85
C ARG A 19 -13.19 1.07 -31.49
N ASP A 20 -12.17 1.88 -31.22
CA ASP A 20 -10.85 1.39 -30.84
C ASP A 20 -10.40 1.99 -29.49
N GLN A 21 -10.52 1.18 -28.44
CA GLN A 21 -10.17 1.59 -27.09
C GLN A 21 -8.66 1.74 -26.90
N ALA A 22 -7.83 0.98 -27.61
CA ALA A 22 -6.38 1.05 -27.48
C ALA A 22 -5.86 2.38 -28.04
N VAL A 23 -6.29 2.74 -29.26
CA VAL A 23 -6.00 4.04 -29.88
C VAL A 23 -6.55 5.20 -29.04
N TRP A 24 -7.75 5.05 -28.48
CA TRP A 24 -8.31 6.06 -27.58
C TRP A 24 -7.49 6.25 -26.30
N ASN A 25 -6.92 5.18 -25.75
CA ASN A 25 -6.06 5.26 -24.57
C ASN A 25 -4.75 6.00 -24.86
N PHE A 26 -4.15 5.81 -26.05
CA PHE A 26 -3.01 6.62 -26.50
C PHE A 26 -3.37 8.12 -26.51
N TYR A 27 -4.53 8.48 -27.08
CA TYR A 27 -5.00 9.86 -27.08
C TYR A 27 -5.19 10.39 -25.65
N LYS A 28 -5.75 9.59 -24.73
CA LYS A 28 -5.90 9.98 -23.33
C LYS A 28 -4.59 10.12 -22.60
N LYS A 29 -3.58 9.30 -22.92
CA LYS A 29 -2.22 9.41 -22.37
C LYS A 29 -1.54 10.70 -22.84
N ALA A 30 -1.68 11.05 -24.13
CA ALA A 30 -1.20 12.32 -24.67
C ALA A 30 -1.92 13.52 -24.01
N GLN A 31 -3.25 13.47 -23.94
CA GLN A 31 -4.07 14.51 -23.33
C GLN A 31 -3.73 14.75 -21.85
N ALA A 32 -3.41 13.69 -21.10
CA ALA A 32 -3.01 13.79 -19.69
C ALA A 32 -1.60 14.37 -19.49
N SER A 33 -0.82 14.47 -20.57
CA SER A 33 0.57 14.93 -20.56
C SER A 33 0.72 16.37 -21.05
N ILE A 34 -0.38 17.09 -21.26
CA ILE A 34 -0.36 18.47 -21.76
C ILE A 34 0.52 19.40 -20.92
N TRP A 35 1.25 20.27 -21.58
CA TRP A 35 2.06 21.33 -20.98
C TRP A 35 2.14 22.53 -21.94
N THR A 36 2.49 23.71 -21.42
CA THR A 36 2.73 24.91 -22.24
C THR A 36 4.16 25.43 -22.06
N ALA A 37 4.64 26.21 -23.02
CA ALA A 37 6.00 26.73 -23.00
C ALA A 37 6.26 27.65 -21.77
N GLU A 38 5.23 28.31 -21.24
CA GLU A 38 5.32 29.15 -20.04
C GLU A 38 5.59 28.37 -18.75
N GLU A 39 5.40 27.05 -18.73
CA GLU A 39 5.73 26.21 -17.58
C GLU A 39 7.25 26.02 -17.41
N ILE A 40 8.04 26.37 -18.43
CA ILE A 40 9.50 26.22 -18.42
C ILE A 40 10.14 27.52 -17.90
N ASP A 41 10.74 27.44 -16.72
CA ASP A 41 11.51 28.55 -16.15
C ASP A 41 12.93 28.63 -16.75
N LEU A 42 13.13 29.59 -17.66
CA LEU A 42 14.43 29.86 -18.29
C LEU A 42 15.30 30.86 -17.51
N SER A 43 14.85 31.34 -16.35
CA SER A 43 15.61 32.35 -15.58
C SER A 43 16.89 31.80 -14.95
N MET A 44 16.93 30.48 -14.73
CA MET A 44 18.03 29.77 -14.10
C MET A 44 19.10 29.31 -15.10
N ASP A 45 18.90 29.55 -16.39
CA ASP A 45 19.79 29.06 -17.46
C ASP A 45 20.98 29.98 -17.64
N LYS A 46 22.14 29.48 -17.22
CA LYS A 46 23.40 30.22 -17.24
C LYS A 46 24.15 29.99 -18.55
N TRP A 47 23.59 30.51 -19.63
CA TRP A 47 24.17 30.39 -20.97
C TRP A 47 25.61 30.92 -21.05
N ASP A 48 25.87 32.09 -20.46
CA ASP A 48 27.17 32.77 -20.50
C ASP A 48 28.26 32.04 -19.69
N ASP A 49 27.89 31.10 -18.81
CA ASP A 49 28.83 30.32 -18.00
C ASP A 49 29.34 29.05 -18.73
N LEU A 50 28.77 28.73 -19.91
CA LEU A 50 29.16 27.58 -20.72
C LEU A 50 30.45 27.83 -21.52
N LYS A 51 31.17 26.76 -21.87
CA LYS A 51 32.32 26.86 -22.79
C LYS A 51 31.86 27.18 -24.21
N GLU A 52 32.72 27.79 -25.01
CA GLU A 52 32.43 28.08 -26.43
C GLU A 52 32.01 26.83 -27.21
N ASP A 53 32.68 25.68 -26.98
CA ASP A 53 32.33 24.41 -27.61
C ASP A 53 30.93 23.90 -27.18
N GLU A 54 30.55 24.12 -25.92
CA GLU A 54 29.24 23.71 -25.38
C GLU A 54 28.13 24.62 -25.92
N GLN A 55 28.38 25.93 -25.96
CA GLN A 55 27.48 26.90 -26.60
C GLN A 55 27.32 26.61 -28.10
N HIS A 56 28.43 26.31 -28.79
CA HIS A 56 28.42 25.91 -30.19
C HIS A 56 27.61 24.64 -30.41
N PHE A 57 27.75 23.65 -29.55
CA PHE A 57 26.98 22.41 -29.65
C PHE A 57 25.48 22.66 -29.44
N ILE A 58 25.10 23.32 -28.36
CA ILE A 58 23.69 23.54 -27.99
C ILE A 58 22.97 24.41 -29.03
N LYS A 59 23.60 25.50 -29.50
CA LYS A 59 22.94 26.41 -30.47
C LYS A 59 22.58 25.71 -31.78
N HIS A 60 23.43 24.80 -32.25
CA HIS A 60 23.20 24.09 -33.50
C HIS A 60 22.20 22.94 -33.35
N ILE A 61 22.10 22.30 -32.18
CA ILE A 61 21.00 21.38 -31.88
C ILE A 61 19.66 22.13 -31.87
N LEU A 62 19.59 23.27 -31.18
CA LEU A 62 18.37 24.06 -31.11
C LEU A 62 17.94 24.60 -32.49
N ALA A 63 18.91 25.00 -33.32
CA ALA A 63 18.64 25.40 -34.70
C ALA A 63 18.06 24.26 -35.56
N PHE A 64 18.52 23.02 -35.36
CA PHE A 64 17.92 21.84 -35.98
C PHE A 64 16.48 21.67 -35.50
N PHE A 65 16.26 21.58 -34.19
CA PHE A 65 14.93 21.32 -33.62
C PHE A 65 13.88 22.37 -33.99
N ALA A 66 14.22 23.65 -33.93
CA ALA A 66 13.30 24.75 -34.27
C ALA A 66 12.74 24.66 -35.70
N THR A 67 13.38 23.89 -36.59
CA THR A 67 12.93 23.71 -37.97
C THR A 67 12.38 22.31 -38.26
N SER A 68 12.72 21.30 -37.46
CA SER A 68 12.31 19.91 -37.65
C SER A 68 10.85 19.66 -37.29
N ASP A 69 10.36 20.23 -36.18
CA ASP A 69 8.96 20.02 -35.74
C ASP A 69 7.96 20.62 -36.75
N GLY A 70 8.35 21.69 -37.45
CA GLY A 70 7.56 22.24 -38.55
C GLY A 70 7.38 21.25 -39.72
N ILE A 71 8.41 20.44 -40.01
CA ILE A 71 8.36 19.40 -41.06
C ILE A 71 7.44 18.25 -40.63
N VAL A 72 7.55 17.82 -39.37
CA VAL A 72 6.66 16.83 -38.75
C VAL A 72 5.21 17.28 -38.84
N ASN A 73 4.94 18.52 -38.44
CA ASN A 73 3.60 19.10 -38.41
C ASN A 73 2.98 19.18 -39.82
N GLU A 74 3.76 19.57 -40.83
CA GLU A 74 3.31 19.56 -42.23
C GLU A 74 2.91 18.14 -42.69
N ASN A 75 3.67 17.11 -42.32
CA ASN A 75 3.31 15.72 -42.63
C ASN A 75 2.00 15.30 -41.96
N LEU A 76 1.86 15.59 -40.66
CA LEU A 76 0.67 15.24 -39.88
C LEU A 76 -0.58 15.89 -40.46
N ALA A 77 -0.54 17.20 -40.71
CA ALA A 77 -1.68 17.98 -41.17
C ALA A 77 -2.05 17.69 -42.64
N SER A 78 -1.06 17.67 -43.54
CA SER A 78 -1.30 17.56 -44.98
C SER A 78 -1.48 16.12 -45.48
N ARG A 79 -0.91 15.13 -44.77
CA ARG A 79 -0.90 13.71 -45.18
C ARG A 79 -1.67 12.85 -44.18
N PHE A 80 -1.12 12.59 -42.99
CA PHE A 80 -1.62 11.53 -42.12
C PHE A 80 -3.04 11.78 -41.58
N MET A 81 -3.35 13.02 -41.19
CA MET A 81 -4.72 13.41 -40.84
C MET A 81 -5.70 13.31 -42.02
N ARG A 82 -5.24 13.32 -43.27
CA ARG A 82 -6.11 13.14 -44.43
C ARG A 82 -6.34 11.65 -44.74
N GLU A 83 -5.31 10.84 -44.59
CA GLU A 83 -5.31 9.41 -44.91
C GLU A 83 -6.05 8.59 -43.86
N ILE A 84 -5.86 8.88 -42.56
CA ILE A 84 -6.54 8.16 -41.48
C ILE A 84 -8.04 8.52 -41.37
N GLN A 85 -8.88 7.49 -41.40
CA GLN A 85 -10.34 7.59 -41.33
C GLN A 85 -10.92 7.20 -39.96
N LEU A 86 -10.10 6.66 -39.05
CA LEU A 86 -10.49 6.31 -37.68
C LEU A 86 -10.56 7.57 -36.77
N PRO A 87 -11.72 7.93 -36.19
CA PRO A 87 -11.88 9.13 -35.35
C PRO A 87 -10.87 9.24 -34.21
N GLU A 88 -10.59 8.14 -33.52
CA GLU A 88 -9.75 8.08 -32.32
C GLU A 88 -8.30 8.41 -32.67
N ALA A 89 -7.79 7.86 -33.78
CA ALA A 89 -6.45 8.17 -34.27
C ALA A 89 -6.32 9.61 -34.76
N ARG A 90 -7.40 10.18 -35.32
CA ARG A 90 -7.46 11.60 -35.67
C ARG A 90 -7.46 12.50 -34.43
N CYS A 91 -8.04 12.06 -33.31
CA CYS A 91 -7.96 12.78 -32.04
C CYS A 91 -6.52 12.79 -31.52
N PHE A 92 -5.81 11.66 -31.59
CA PHE A 92 -4.39 11.60 -31.26
C PHE A 92 -3.58 12.57 -32.13
N TYR A 93 -3.68 12.48 -33.46
CA TYR A 93 -2.92 13.37 -34.35
C TYR A 93 -3.29 14.85 -34.20
N GLY A 94 -4.55 15.17 -33.93
CA GLY A 94 -4.93 16.55 -33.62
C GLY A 94 -4.26 17.08 -32.36
N PHE A 95 -4.04 16.22 -31.36
CA PHE A 95 -3.32 16.56 -30.14
C PHE A 95 -1.80 16.61 -30.36
N GLN A 96 -1.23 15.66 -31.10
CA GLN A 96 0.18 15.67 -31.50
C GLN A 96 0.52 16.98 -32.22
N ILE A 97 -0.27 17.39 -33.23
CA ILE A 97 -0.09 18.68 -33.91
C ILE A 97 -0.09 19.87 -32.94
N ALA A 98 -0.96 19.85 -31.93
CA ALA A 98 -0.98 20.91 -30.93
C ALA A 98 0.33 20.93 -30.12
N MET A 99 0.84 19.76 -29.70
CA MET A 99 2.09 19.65 -28.97
C MET A 99 3.32 19.98 -29.82
N GLU A 100 3.36 19.59 -31.10
CA GLU A 100 4.44 20.01 -32.02
C GLU A 100 4.56 21.54 -32.14
N ASN A 101 3.44 22.26 -32.09
CA ASN A 101 3.47 23.72 -32.05
C ASN A 101 4.08 24.26 -30.75
N VAL A 102 3.78 23.61 -29.61
CA VAL A 102 4.38 23.95 -28.31
C VAL A 102 5.88 23.61 -28.29
N HIS A 103 6.29 22.50 -28.93
CA HIS A 103 7.71 22.13 -29.10
C HIS A 103 8.44 23.21 -29.90
N GLY A 104 7.92 23.58 -31.07
CA GLY A 104 8.47 24.64 -31.92
C GLY A 104 8.56 26.01 -31.23
N GLU A 105 7.54 26.38 -30.46
CA GLU A 105 7.56 27.59 -29.62
C GLU A 105 8.66 27.51 -28.55
N THR A 106 8.76 26.38 -27.85
CA THR A 106 9.75 26.16 -26.79
C THR A 106 11.18 26.27 -27.34
N TYR A 107 11.48 25.62 -28.47
CA TYR A 107 12.79 25.75 -29.11
C TYR A 107 13.08 27.18 -29.58
N SER A 108 12.08 27.89 -30.07
CA SER A 108 12.21 29.29 -30.48
C SER A 108 12.51 30.19 -29.28
N LEU A 109 11.85 29.97 -28.12
CA LEU A 109 12.11 30.70 -26.87
C LEU A 109 13.52 30.42 -26.32
N LEU A 110 13.97 29.16 -26.37
CA LEU A 110 15.34 28.78 -25.97
C LEU A 110 16.38 29.51 -26.84
N LEU A 111 16.22 29.50 -28.17
CA LEU A 111 17.08 30.26 -29.08
C LEU A 111 17.02 31.77 -28.81
N ASP A 112 15.82 32.30 -28.57
CA ASP A 112 15.64 33.73 -28.29
C ASP A 112 16.36 34.17 -27.00
N GLN A 113 16.29 33.32 -25.98
CA GLN A 113 16.90 33.54 -24.69
C GLN A 113 18.43 33.43 -24.75
N TYR A 114 18.98 32.44 -25.43
CA TYR A 114 20.43 32.18 -25.45
C TYR A 114 21.18 33.07 -26.45
N ILE A 115 20.59 33.36 -27.60
CA ILE A 115 21.27 34.11 -28.67
C ILE A 115 20.77 35.54 -28.69
N LYS A 116 21.59 36.47 -28.20
CA LYS A 116 21.24 37.90 -28.18
C LYS A 116 21.49 38.62 -29.52
N ASP A 117 22.44 38.15 -30.34
CA ASP A 117 22.67 38.72 -31.67
C ASP A 117 21.52 38.35 -32.63
N THR A 118 20.84 39.36 -33.13
CA THR A 118 19.72 39.20 -34.07
C THR A 118 20.16 38.62 -35.41
N ARG A 119 21.40 38.88 -35.87
CA ARG A 119 21.91 38.34 -37.13
C ARG A 119 22.20 36.85 -37.00
N GLU A 120 22.94 36.46 -35.97
CA GLU A 120 23.22 35.04 -35.68
C GLU A 120 21.92 34.25 -35.51
N LYS A 121 20.93 34.81 -34.79
CA LYS A 121 19.60 34.21 -34.65
C LYS A 121 18.90 33.99 -35.99
N GLN A 122 18.93 34.98 -36.89
CA GLN A 122 18.35 34.84 -38.24
C GLN A 122 19.05 33.77 -39.08
N ASP A 123 20.37 33.64 -38.94
CA ASP A 123 21.14 32.62 -39.65
C ASP A 123 20.86 31.21 -39.10
N LEU A 124 20.69 31.07 -37.78
CA LEU A 124 20.31 29.82 -37.11
C LEU A 124 18.88 29.38 -37.47
N PHE A 125 17.92 30.30 -37.59
CA PHE A 125 16.58 29.95 -38.10
C PHE A 125 16.58 29.51 -39.56
N LYS A 126 17.63 29.83 -40.32
CA LYS A 126 17.85 29.35 -41.70
C LYS A 126 18.79 28.16 -41.79
N ALA A 127 19.03 27.46 -40.68
CA ALA A 127 20.00 26.35 -40.61
C ALA A 127 19.73 25.22 -41.61
N ILE A 128 18.48 24.98 -42.02
CA ILE A 128 18.16 24.04 -43.11
C ILE A 128 18.82 24.42 -44.44
N GLU A 129 18.96 25.71 -44.72
CA GLU A 129 19.55 26.21 -45.97
C GLU A 129 21.08 26.37 -45.87
N THR A 130 21.57 26.66 -44.66
CA THR A 130 22.97 27.07 -44.42
C THR A 130 23.86 25.95 -43.87
N MET A 131 23.29 24.87 -43.31
CA MET A 131 24.06 23.76 -42.72
C MET A 131 23.78 22.42 -43.39
N ASP A 132 24.81 21.85 -44.02
CA ASP A 132 24.71 20.62 -44.81
C ASP A 132 24.20 19.40 -44.02
N CYS A 133 24.54 19.28 -42.74
CA CYS A 133 24.11 18.15 -41.91
C CYS A 133 22.61 18.20 -41.56
N ILE A 134 22.11 19.39 -41.21
CA ILE A 134 20.69 19.67 -40.96
C ILE A 134 19.90 19.49 -42.26
N LYS A 135 20.43 20.02 -43.37
CA LYS A 135 19.84 19.87 -44.70
C LYS A 135 19.64 18.42 -45.10
N ARG A 136 20.57 17.52 -44.79
CA ARG A 136 20.43 16.07 -45.09
C ARG A 136 19.28 15.43 -44.32
N LYS A 137 19.15 15.71 -43.02
CA LYS A 137 18.04 15.21 -42.18
C LYS A 137 16.70 15.74 -42.68
N ALA A 138 16.61 17.05 -42.88
CA ALA A 138 15.41 17.70 -43.42
C ALA A 138 15.02 17.15 -44.81
N SER A 139 16.00 16.99 -45.72
CA SER A 139 15.76 16.44 -47.05
C SER A 139 15.28 14.98 -47.01
N TRP A 140 15.79 14.19 -46.06
CA TRP A 140 15.34 12.81 -45.87
C TRP A 140 13.89 12.76 -45.36
N ALA A 141 13.53 13.59 -44.38
CA ALA A 141 12.17 13.68 -43.88
C ALA A 141 11.20 14.16 -44.97
N LEU A 142 11.52 15.27 -45.65
CA LEU A 142 10.71 15.83 -46.74
C LEU A 142 10.49 14.83 -47.89
N LYS A 143 11.51 14.04 -48.25
CA LYS A 143 11.38 12.96 -49.25
C LYS A 143 10.22 12.03 -48.92
N TRP A 144 10.01 11.68 -47.65
CA TRP A 144 8.94 10.77 -47.25
C TRP A 144 7.56 11.43 -47.20
N ILE A 145 7.50 12.73 -46.87
CA ILE A 145 6.27 13.54 -46.90
C ILE A 145 5.74 13.64 -48.34
N GLU A 146 6.63 13.99 -49.26
CA GLU A 146 6.34 14.15 -50.68
C GLU A 146 6.19 12.81 -51.42
N SER A 147 6.66 11.70 -50.83
CA SER A 147 6.63 10.39 -51.48
C SER A 147 5.22 9.88 -51.76
N SER A 148 5.05 9.32 -52.96
CA SER A 148 3.87 8.56 -53.38
C SER A 148 3.86 7.10 -52.92
N ASP A 149 4.79 6.70 -52.05
CA ASP A 149 4.88 5.34 -51.49
C ASP A 149 3.62 4.92 -50.70
N VAL A 150 3.53 3.68 -50.25
CA VAL A 150 2.40 3.23 -49.42
C VAL A 150 2.44 3.83 -48.02
N PHE A 151 1.26 3.98 -47.39
CA PHE A 151 1.13 4.52 -46.03
C PHE A 151 2.04 3.82 -45.02
N ALA A 152 2.12 2.49 -45.05
CA ALA A 152 2.97 1.69 -44.18
C ALA A 152 4.44 2.11 -44.22
N LYS A 153 4.96 2.39 -45.43
CA LYS A 153 6.35 2.81 -45.64
C LYS A 153 6.63 4.19 -45.10
N ARG A 154 5.71 5.13 -45.34
CA ARG A 154 5.79 6.47 -44.77
C ARG A 154 5.63 6.47 -43.26
N LEU A 155 4.79 5.61 -42.70
CA LEU A 155 4.58 5.52 -41.26
C LEU A 155 5.84 5.02 -40.53
N VAL A 156 6.53 4.01 -41.08
CA VAL A 156 7.84 3.57 -40.56
C VAL A 156 8.89 4.66 -40.69
N ALA A 157 8.93 5.37 -41.82
CA ALA A 157 9.86 6.50 -41.98
C ALA A 157 9.55 7.64 -40.99
N PHE A 158 8.27 7.90 -40.70
CA PHE A 158 7.84 8.88 -39.73
C PHE A 158 8.23 8.47 -38.30
N ALA A 159 8.03 7.21 -37.91
CA ALA A 159 8.50 6.69 -36.64
C ALA A 159 10.03 6.87 -36.48
N ALA A 160 10.79 6.69 -37.56
CA ALA A 160 12.23 6.95 -37.56
C ALA A 160 12.57 8.45 -37.42
N VAL A 161 11.73 9.37 -37.91
CA VAL A 161 11.90 10.81 -37.65
C VAL A 161 11.70 11.09 -36.16
N GLU A 162 10.56 10.71 -35.59
CA GLU A 162 10.22 10.99 -34.17
C GLU A 162 11.18 10.29 -33.19
N GLY A 163 11.53 9.02 -33.47
CA GLY A 163 12.30 8.19 -32.56
C GLY A 163 13.82 8.28 -32.74
N ILE A 164 14.34 8.30 -33.97
CA ILE A 164 15.79 8.16 -34.24
C ILE A 164 16.44 9.53 -34.51
N PHE A 165 15.80 10.42 -35.27
CA PHE A 165 16.42 11.71 -35.60
C PHE A 165 16.52 12.67 -34.41
N PHE A 166 15.84 12.41 -33.31
CA PHE A 166 15.96 13.24 -32.10
C PHE A 166 16.83 12.59 -31.02
N SER A 167 17.07 11.27 -31.05
CA SER A 167 17.61 10.55 -29.90
C SER A 167 19.05 10.92 -29.53
N GLY A 168 19.93 11.10 -30.51
CA GLY A 168 21.31 11.55 -30.26
C GLY A 168 21.35 12.93 -29.59
N SER A 169 20.46 13.82 -30.01
CA SER A 169 20.34 15.17 -29.48
C SER A 169 19.72 15.19 -28.07
N PHE A 170 18.69 14.38 -27.82
CA PHE A 170 18.10 14.21 -26.48
C PHE A 170 19.10 13.64 -25.48
N CYS A 171 19.83 12.58 -25.87
CA CYS A 171 20.88 11.98 -25.04
C CYS A 171 21.98 13.01 -24.69
N ALA A 172 22.36 13.85 -25.66
CA ALA A 172 23.33 14.91 -25.46
C ALA A 172 22.85 15.99 -24.49
N ILE A 173 21.56 16.37 -24.51
CA ILE A 173 21.00 17.33 -23.55
C ILE A 173 20.85 16.69 -22.15
N PHE A 174 20.48 15.42 -22.06
CA PHE A 174 20.48 14.69 -20.77
C PHE A 174 21.88 14.60 -20.14
N TRP A 175 22.93 14.56 -20.95
CA TRP A 175 24.30 14.65 -20.45
C TRP A 175 24.59 16.00 -19.77
N LEU A 176 24.05 17.11 -20.30
CA LEU A 176 24.15 18.42 -19.65
C LEU A 176 23.41 18.45 -18.30
N LYS A 177 22.24 17.80 -18.21
CA LYS A 177 21.50 17.63 -16.95
C LYS A 177 22.36 16.92 -15.90
N LYS A 178 23.02 15.83 -16.28
CA LYS A 178 23.92 15.07 -15.38
C LYS A 178 25.06 15.94 -14.84
N ARG A 179 25.51 16.92 -15.63
CA ARG A 179 26.53 17.90 -15.24
C ARG A 179 25.96 19.09 -14.46
N GLY A 180 24.64 19.15 -14.26
CA GLY A 180 23.96 20.23 -13.54
C GLY A 180 23.91 21.56 -14.32
N LEU A 181 23.89 21.51 -15.64
CA LEU A 181 23.90 22.68 -16.53
C LEU A 181 22.54 22.89 -17.20
N MET A 182 22.19 24.16 -17.47
CA MET A 182 21.03 24.58 -18.27
C MET A 182 19.69 23.94 -17.82
N PRO A 183 19.25 24.18 -16.57
CA PRO A 183 18.10 23.49 -15.98
C PRO A 183 16.81 23.63 -16.81
N GLY A 184 16.52 24.81 -17.35
CA GLY A 184 15.38 25.09 -18.24
C GLY A 184 15.46 24.32 -19.55
N LEU A 185 16.60 24.34 -20.25
CA LEU A 185 16.82 23.51 -21.44
C LEU A 185 16.65 22.00 -21.15
N THR A 186 17.17 21.53 -20.02
CA THR A 186 17.09 20.11 -19.67
C THR A 186 15.69 19.69 -19.26
N PHE A 187 14.95 20.58 -18.59
CA PHE A 187 13.56 20.35 -18.21
C PHE A 187 12.65 20.34 -19.43
N SER A 188 12.83 21.27 -20.38
CA SER A 188 12.08 21.24 -21.64
C SER A 188 12.36 19.96 -22.43
N ASN A 189 13.63 19.52 -22.46
CA ASN A 189 14.02 18.27 -23.12
C ASN A 189 13.35 17.03 -22.49
N GLU A 190 13.11 17.01 -21.18
CA GLU A 190 12.35 15.93 -20.53
C GLU A 190 10.90 15.86 -20.98
N LEU A 191 10.26 17.02 -21.14
CA LEU A 191 8.87 17.10 -21.59
C LEU A 191 8.75 16.69 -23.06
N ILE A 192 9.61 17.24 -23.92
CA ILE A 192 9.59 16.96 -25.37
C ILE A 192 9.97 15.50 -25.65
N SER A 193 11.06 14.98 -25.08
CA SER A 193 11.47 13.58 -25.33
C SER A 193 10.43 12.56 -24.85
N ARG A 194 9.66 12.87 -23.81
CA ARG A 194 8.52 12.04 -23.38
C ARG A 194 7.41 12.03 -24.44
N ASP A 195 7.12 13.18 -25.02
CA ASP A 195 6.07 13.32 -26.03
C ASP A 195 6.49 12.63 -27.34
N GLU A 196 7.72 12.83 -27.79
CA GLU A 196 8.28 12.14 -28.97
C GLU A 196 8.27 10.60 -28.82
N GLY A 197 8.61 10.10 -27.62
CA GLY A 197 8.50 8.67 -27.32
C GLY A 197 7.07 8.16 -27.49
N LEU A 198 6.08 8.93 -27.03
CA LEU A 198 4.67 8.58 -27.20
C LEU A 198 4.22 8.65 -28.66
N HIS A 199 4.73 9.59 -29.45
CA HIS A 199 4.44 9.71 -30.87
C HIS A 199 5.01 8.52 -31.66
N CYS A 200 6.24 8.12 -31.37
CA CYS A 200 6.88 6.94 -31.95
C CYS A 200 6.11 5.66 -31.60
N ASP A 201 5.77 5.46 -30.32
CA ASP A 201 4.95 4.32 -29.87
C ASP A 201 3.60 4.27 -30.61
N PHE A 202 2.97 5.43 -30.82
CA PHE A 202 1.71 5.52 -31.54
C PHE A 202 1.84 5.15 -33.01
N ALA A 203 2.91 5.60 -33.69
CA ALA A 203 3.20 5.22 -35.06
C ALA A 203 3.42 3.69 -35.20
N CYS A 204 4.15 3.09 -34.27
CA CYS A 204 4.34 1.64 -34.19
C CYS A 204 3.02 0.90 -33.95
N HIS A 205 2.17 1.40 -33.04
CA HIS A 205 0.84 0.82 -32.80
C HIS A 205 -0.05 0.85 -34.04
N LEU A 206 -0.11 1.99 -34.75
CA LEU A 206 -0.87 2.11 -36.00
C LEU A 206 -0.34 1.17 -37.09
N TYR A 207 0.98 0.98 -37.16
CA TYR A 207 1.58 0.01 -38.08
C TYR A 207 1.15 -1.42 -37.77
N GLN A 208 1.12 -1.80 -36.50
CA GLN A 208 0.63 -3.12 -36.05
C GLN A 208 -0.86 -3.32 -36.32
N GLN A 209 -1.66 -2.26 -36.43
CA GLN A 209 -3.07 -2.36 -36.80
C GLN A 209 -3.30 -2.56 -38.31
N LEU A 210 -2.29 -2.31 -39.15
CA LEU A 210 -2.41 -2.58 -40.58
C LEU A 210 -2.62 -4.08 -40.84
N PRO A 211 -3.44 -4.44 -41.84
CA PRO A 211 -3.64 -5.84 -42.17
C PRO A 211 -2.32 -6.45 -42.70
N PRO A 212 -2.05 -7.76 -42.49
CA PRO A 212 -0.73 -8.35 -42.78
C PRO A 212 -0.20 -8.13 -44.20
N HIS A 213 -1.09 -8.11 -45.20
CA HIS A 213 -0.73 -7.89 -46.61
C HIS A 213 -0.39 -6.42 -46.95
N ALA A 214 -0.68 -5.47 -46.05
CA ALA A 214 -0.35 -4.06 -46.19
C ALA A 214 0.90 -3.66 -45.38
N ARG A 215 1.45 -4.58 -44.58
CA ARG A 215 2.72 -4.38 -43.86
C ARG A 215 3.90 -4.62 -44.81
N LEU A 216 5.02 -4.00 -44.50
CA LEU A 216 6.26 -4.12 -45.25
C LEU A 216 7.00 -5.40 -44.88
N ASP A 217 7.83 -5.88 -45.82
CA ASP A 217 8.80 -6.90 -45.52
C ASP A 217 9.87 -6.35 -44.57
N ALA A 218 10.39 -7.21 -43.69
CA ALA A 218 11.40 -6.84 -42.70
C ALA A 218 12.64 -6.17 -43.33
N LYS A 219 12.98 -6.53 -44.57
CA LYS A 219 14.10 -5.93 -45.31
C LYS A 219 13.86 -4.44 -45.61
N ASP A 220 12.66 -4.07 -46.01
CA ASP A 220 12.33 -2.68 -46.34
C ASP A 220 12.33 -1.81 -45.08
N ILE A 221 11.84 -2.35 -43.95
CA ILE A 221 11.90 -1.69 -42.64
C ILE A 221 13.36 -1.48 -42.24
N GLN A 222 14.18 -2.52 -42.31
CA GLN A 222 15.61 -2.46 -41.97
C GLN A 222 16.36 -1.44 -42.82
N GLU A 223 16.05 -1.32 -44.11
CA GLU A 223 16.67 -0.33 -44.98
C GLU A 223 16.33 1.11 -44.54
N ILE A 224 15.06 1.39 -44.22
CA ILE A 224 14.62 2.72 -43.74
C ILE A 224 15.30 3.07 -42.41
N ILE A 225 15.26 2.16 -41.44
CA ILE A 225 15.84 2.37 -40.11
C ILE A 225 17.35 2.52 -40.19
N ARG A 226 18.04 1.67 -40.96
CA ARG A 226 19.50 1.76 -41.12
C ARG A 226 19.92 3.09 -41.75
N ASP A 227 19.18 3.56 -42.75
CA ASP A 227 19.46 4.84 -43.39
C ASP A 227 19.25 5.99 -42.39
N ALA A 228 18.20 5.94 -41.57
CA ALA A 228 17.96 6.94 -40.51
C ALA A 228 19.08 6.94 -39.45
N VAL A 229 19.46 5.78 -38.92
CA VAL A 229 20.57 5.63 -37.95
C VAL A 229 21.89 6.12 -38.53
N HIS A 230 22.18 5.84 -39.81
CA HIS A 230 23.40 6.31 -40.46
C HIS A 230 23.45 7.84 -40.54
N ILE A 231 22.32 8.47 -40.91
CA ILE A 231 22.20 9.93 -40.96
C ILE A 231 22.36 10.54 -39.57
N GLU A 232 21.69 9.99 -38.56
CA GLU A 232 21.76 10.52 -37.19
C GLU A 232 23.16 10.39 -36.60
N LYS A 233 23.80 9.24 -36.83
CA LYS A 233 25.19 9.04 -36.42
C LYS A 233 26.11 10.05 -37.07
N SER A 234 25.97 10.30 -38.37
CA SER A 234 26.81 11.29 -39.05
C SER A 234 26.53 12.72 -38.54
N PHE A 235 25.29 13.02 -38.15
CA PHE A 235 24.95 14.30 -37.53
C PHE A 235 25.63 14.50 -36.18
N ILE A 236 25.43 13.57 -35.23
CA ILE A 236 25.82 13.75 -33.82
C ILE A 236 27.28 13.36 -33.53
N CYS A 237 27.91 12.58 -34.41
CA CYS A 237 29.30 12.15 -34.27
C CYS A 237 30.26 12.93 -35.19
N ASP A 238 29.84 13.29 -36.42
CA ASP A 238 30.76 13.89 -37.38
C ASP A 238 30.52 15.39 -37.56
N ALA A 239 29.28 15.80 -37.82
CA ALA A 239 28.96 17.19 -38.16
C ALA A 239 28.83 18.10 -36.94
N LEU A 240 28.27 17.58 -35.85
CA LEU A 240 28.17 18.25 -34.56
C LEU A 240 28.64 17.27 -33.47
N PRO A 241 29.97 17.08 -33.32
CA PRO A 241 30.50 16.00 -32.49
C PRO A 241 30.15 16.17 -31.01
N VAL A 242 29.58 15.13 -30.38
CA VAL A 242 29.31 15.09 -28.94
C VAL A 242 30.56 15.19 -28.05
N SER A 243 31.75 15.03 -28.63
CA SER A 243 33.01 15.31 -27.94
C SER A 243 33.15 16.77 -27.51
N LEU A 244 32.47 17.71 -28.20
CA LEU A 244 32.41 19.13 -27.83
C LEU A 244 31.81 19.38 -26.43
N ILE A 245 30.92 18.49 -25.98
CA ILE A 245 30.32 18.54 -24.63
C ILE A 245 30.92 17.50 -23.66
N GLY A 246 32.02 16.86 -24.08
CA GLY A 246 32.76 15.89 -23.26
C GLY A 246 32.14 14.49 -23.22
N MET A 247 31.31 14.11 -24.20
CA MET A 247 30.83 12.74 -24.34
C MET A 247 31.74 11.92 -25.27
N ASN A 248 31.72 10.60 -25.09
CA ASN A 248 32.46 9.67 -25.95
C ASN A 248 31.65 9.38 -27.23
N GLN A 249 32.25 9.69 -28.39
CA GLN A 249 31.63 9.51 -29.71
C GLN A 249 31.39 8.04 -30.09
N GLU A 250 32.24 7.11 -29.62
CA GLU A 250 32.04 5.67 -29.83
C GLU A 250 30.80 5.19 -29.06
N LEU A 251 30.65 5.60 -27.80
CA LEU A 251 29.48 5.26 -26.97
C LEU A 251 28.19 5.89 -27.51
N MET A 252 28.25 7.11 -28.07
CA MET A 252 27.10 7.70 -28.77
C MET A 252 26.75 6.91 -30.04
N GLY A 253 27.76 6.47 -30.79
CA GLY A 253 27.58 5.61 -31.95
C GLY A 253 27.03 4.23 -31.61
N GLU A 254 27.32 3.69 -30.42
CA GLU A 254 26.72 2.48 -29.87
C GLU A 254 25.27 2.76 -29.45
N TYR A 255 25.01 3.81 -28.66
CA TYR A 255 23.67 4.21 -28.23
C TYR A 255 22.64 4.29 -29.38
N LEU A 256 23.02 4.91 -30.51
CA LEU A 256 22.14 5.00 -31.69
C LEU A 256 21.86 3.65 -32.37
N ILE A 257 22.80 2.70 -32.28
CA ILE A 257 22.60 1.32 -32.75
C ILE A 257 21.82 0.50 -31.70
N ASP A 258 22.00 0.82 -30.42
CA ASP A 258 21.40 0.15 -29.29
C ASP A 258 19.90 0.44 -29.16
N GLU A 259 19.44 1.67 -29.43
CA GLU A 259 18.01 1.98 -29.54
C GLU A 259 17.33 1.12 -30.62
N SER A 260 17.93 1.04 -31.81
CA SER A 260 17.39 0.21 -32.90
C SER A 260 17.40 -1.29 -32.57
N SER A 261 18.38 -1.75 -31.78
CA SER A 261 18.50 -3.15 -31.36
C SER A 261 17.51 -3.50 -30.26
N MET A 262 17.26 -2.58 -29.33
CA MET A 262 16.24 -2.71 -28.29
C MET A 262 14.83 -2.74 -28.87
N GLU A 263 14.54 -1.88 -29.86
CA GLU A 263 13.26 -1.86 -30.54
C GLU A 263 12.99 -3.19 -31.26
N ALA A 264 13.99 -3.75 -31.95
CA ALA A 264 13.89 -5.07 -32.59
C ALA A 264 13.72 -6.23 -31.58
N ILE A 265 14.36 -6.16 -30.41
CA ILE A 265 14.17 -7.14 -29.32
C ILE A 265 12.76 -7.06 -28.77
N GLN A 266 12.25 -5.84 -28.54
CA GLN A 266 10.92 -5.61 -28.00
C GLN A 266 9.84 -6.09 -28.99
N GLU A 267 9.97 -5.74 -30.27
CA GLU A 267 9.07 -6.20 -31.33
C GLU A 267 9.04 -7.72 -31.44
N ALA A 268 10.19 -8.39 -31.33
CA ALA A 268 10.27 -9.85 -31.33
C ALA A 268 9.51 -10.50 -30.17
N LEU A 269 9.56 -9.89 -28.99
CA LEU A 269 8.87 -10.39 -27.80
C LEU A 269 7.37 -10.14 -27.86
N ASP A 270 6.95 -9.00 -28.41
CA ASP A 270 5.54 -8.66 -28.60
C ASP A 270 4.88 -9.52 -29.68
N ALA A 271 5.57 -9.78 -30.79
CA ALA A 271 5.10 -10.66 -31.86
C ALA A 271 4.85 -12.10 -31.40
N ALA A 272 5.53 -12.55 -30.34
CA ALA A 272 5.43 -13.90 -29.80
C ALA A 272 4.51 -14.04 -28.56
N ASP A 273 3.74 -13.00 -28.22
CA ASP A 273 2.84 -12.95 -27.04
C ASP A 273 3.55 -13.37 -25.74
N VAL A 274 4.83 -12.99 -25.59
CA VAL A 274 5.62 -13.23 -24.37
C VAL A 274 5.78 -11.99 -23.50
N SER A 275 5.38 -10.80 -23.96
CA SER A 275 5.37 -9.57 -23.15
C SER A 275 4.48 -9.67 -21.91
N ARG A 276 3.46 -10.55 -21.91
CA ARG A 276 2.64 -10.82 -20.72
C ARG A 276 3.39 -11.46 -19.56
N ILE A 277 4.48 -12.18 -19.83
CA ILE A 277 5.27 -12.88 -18.79
C ILE A 277 6.63 -12.22 -18.56
N VAL A 278 6.98 -11.20 -19.34
CA VAL A 278 8.23 -10.45 -19.25
C VAL A 278 7.93 -9.10 -18.60
N GLN A 279 8.50 -8.86 -17.42
CA GLN A 279 8.37 -7.60 -16.69
C GLN A 279 9.29 -6.52 -17.26
N GLU A 280 10.54 -6.88 -17.52
CA GLU A 280 11.57 -5.93 -17.94
C GLU A 280 12.54 -6.63 -18.89
N VAL A 281 12.98 -5.91 -19.90
CA VAL A 281 14.05 -6.33 -20.81
C VAL A 281 15.10 -5.23 -20.81
N SER A 282 16.35 -5.61 -20.57
CA SER A 282 17.49 -4.72 -20.73
C SER A 282 18.55 -5.40 -21.58
N TYR A 283 19.20 -4.64 -22.45
CA TYR A 283 20.33 -5.09 -23.24
C TYR A 283 21.57 -4.35 -22.78
N GLU A 284 22.62 -5.10 -22.44
CA GLU A 284 23.95 -4.58 -22.12
C GLU A 284 24.83 -4.67 -23.37
N PRO A 285 25.10 -3.55 -24.08
CA PRO A 285 25.75 -3.56 -25.39
C PRO A 285 27.20 -4.04 -25.35
N SER A 286 27.94 -3.60 -24.32
CA SER A 286 29.37 -3.92 -24.12
C SER A 286 29.63 -5.42 -23.99
N THR A 287 28.67 -6.16 -23.42
CA THR A 287 28.74 -7.62 -23.24
C THR A 287 27.85 -8.39 -24.21
N ARG A 288 27.04 -7.69 -25.00
CA ARG A 288 25.95 -8.22 -25.84
C ARG A 288 25.02 -9.15 -25.07
N ARG A 289 24.74 -8.82 -23.80
CA ARG A 289 23.88 -9.62 -22.93
C ARG A 289 22.48 -9.03 -22.92
N VAL A 290 21.50 -9.84 -23.29
CA VAL A 290 20.09 -9.52 -23.04
C VAL A 290 19.72 -10.08 -21.66
N ARG A 291 19.29 -9.19 -20.77
CA ARG A 291 18.69 -9.53 -19.48
C ARG A 291 17.18 -9.44 -19.63
N VAL A 292 16.51 -10.54 -19.30
CA VAL A 292 15.04 -10.62 -19.28
C VAL A 292 14.61 -10.91 -17.86
N VAL A 293 13.80 -10.03 -17.29
CA VAL A 293 13.17 -10.20 -15.98
C VAL A 293 11.76 -10.68 -16.22
N PHE A 294 11.43 -11.87 -15.71
CA PHE A 294 10.08 -12.41 -15.81
C PHE A 294 9.18 -11.84 -14.72
N ALA A 295 7.88 -11.72 -15.00
CA ALA A 295 6.88 -11.41 -14.00
C ALA A 295 6.88 -12.49 -12.89
N PRO A 296 6.58 -12.11 -11.63
CA PRO A 296 6.44 -13.06 -10.52
C PRO A 296 5.40 -14.15 -10.83
N VAL A 297 5.58 -15.33 -10.24
CA VAL A 297 4.65 -16.45 -10.41
C VAL A 297 3.23 -16.03 -10.00
N GLY A 298 2.26 -16.27 -10.89
CA GLY A 298 0.85 -15.89 -10.68
C GLY A 298 0.51 -14.46 -11.10
N PHE A 299 1.48 -13.71 -11.63
CA PHE A 299 1.28 -12.36 -12.16
C PHE A 299 1.58 -12.32 -13.67
N GLU A 300 0.73 -11.64 -14.41
CA GLU A 300 0.93 -11.28 -15.82
C GLU A 300 1.01 -9.76 -15.94
N MET A 301 1.76 -9.25 -16.90
CA MET A 301 1.69 -7.84 -17.27
C MET A 301 0.29 -7.54 -17.85
N SER A 302 -0.31 -6.45 -17.38
CA SER A 302 -1.60 -6.00 -17.90
C SER A 302 -1.51 -5.68 -19.40
N ALA A 303 -2.58 -5.91 -20.15
CA ALA A 303 -2.62 -5.69 -21.60
C ALA A 303 -2.44 -4.20 -22.00
N ASP A 304 -2.56 -3.28 -21.05
CA ASP A 304 -2.35 -1.85 -21.19
C ASP A 304 -0.98 -1.38 -20.64
N ASN A 305 -0.09 -2.31 -20.23
CA ASN A 305 1.18 -2.03 -19.57
C ASN A 305 1.08 -1.11 -18.32
N ALA A 306 -0.11 -0.96 -17.72
CA ALA A 306 -0.32 -0.10 -16.56
C ALA A 306 0.12 -0.74 -15.22
N GLY A 307 0.59 -2.00 -15.25
CA GLY A 307 1.08 -2.73 -14.08
C GLY A 307 0.92 -4.24 -14.18
N MET A 308 1.13 -4.94 -13.07
CA MET A 308 0.96 -6.39 -12.96
C MET A 308 -0.45 -6.76 -12.49
N VAL A 309 -1.04 -7.79 -13.10
CA VAL A 309 -2.35 -8.33 -12.74
C VAL A 309 -2.17 -9.75 -12.19
N HIS A 310 -2.73 -10.01 -11.01
CA HIS A 310 -2.75 -11.35 -10.43
C HIS A 310 -3.77 -12.23 -11.17
N ARG A 311 -3.32 -13.31 -11.80
CA ARG A 311 -4.17 -14.33 -12.44
C ARG A 311 -3.78 -15.70 -11.93
N VAL A 312 -4.61 -16.27 -11.08
CA VAL A 312 -4.58 -17.70 -10.76
C VAL A 312 -5.30 -18.43 -11.89
N ARG A 313 -4.64 -19.40 -12.56
CA ARG A 313 -5.36 -20.38 -13.37
C ARG A 313 -5.84 -21.50 -12.44
N ASP A 314 -7.12 -21.84 -12.54
CA ASP A 314 -7.83 -22.73 -11.61
C ASP A 314 -7.50 -24.23 -11.76
N ASP A 315 -6.64 -24.64 -12.69
CA ASP A 315 -6.31 -26.06 -12.89
C ASP A 315 -4.80 -26.31 -12.83
N ASP A 316 -4.45 -27.20 -11.90
CA ASP A 316 -3.25 -28.04 -11.79
C ASP A 316 -1.83 -27.39 -11.75
N GLU A 317 -1.14 -27.79 -10.66
CA GLU A 317 0.27 -27.56 -10.33
C GLU A 317 0.66 -26.12 -10.01
N ARG A 318 0.91 -25.84 -8.71
CA ARG A 318 1.75 -24.70 -8.32
C ARG A 318 3.04 -24.81 -9.12
N PRO A 319 3.36 -23.87 -10.05
CA PRO A 319 4.60 -23.98 -10.80
C PRO A 319 5.72 -23.63 -9.83
N THR A 320 6.32 -24.65 -9.20
CA THR A 320 7.52 -24.51 -8.38
C THR A 320 8.74 -24.12 -9.21
N SER A 321 8.63 -23.99 -10.53
CA SER A 321 9.65 -23.34 -11.36
C SER A 321 9.06 -22.77 -12.65
N MET A 322 9.02 -21.44 -12.75
CA MET A 322 8.59 -20.73 -13.96
C MET A 322 9.74 -20.44 -14.93
N THR A 323 10.80 -21.25 -14.92
CA THR A 323 12.08 -20.90 -15.57
C THR A 323 12.33 -21.61 -16.91
N SER A 324 12.10 -22.91 -17.07
CA SER A 324 12.48 -23.59 -18.32
C SER A 324 11.57 -23.22 -19.51
N THR A 325 10.26 -23.37 -19.34
CA THR A 325 9.27 -23.15 -20.41
C THR A 325 9.21 -21.68 -20.87
N SER A 326 9.33 -20.73 -19.95
CA SER A 326 9.33 -19.29 -20.24
C SER A 326 10.60 -18.85 -20.96
N ILE A 327 11.77 -19.36 -20.54
CA ILE A 327 13.05 -19.10 -21.21
C ILE A 327 13.05 -19.69 -22.63
N GLU A 328 12.47 -20.87 -22.83
CA GLU A 328 12.34 -21.46 -24.17
C GLU A 328 11.44 -20.64 -25.09
N ARG A 329 10.31 -20.12 -24.58
CA ARG A 329 9.41 -19.24 -25.35
C ARG A 329 10.10 -17.94 -25.76
N VAL A 330 10.80 -17.27 -24.84
CA VAL A 330 11.58 -16.05 -25.13
C VAL A 330 12.71 -16.34 -26.10
N THR A 331 13.44 -17.45 -25.94
CA THR A 331 14.53 -17.80 -26.85
C THR A 331 14.04 -18.12 -28.25
N ARG A 332 12.86 -18.76 -28.38
CA ARG A 332 12.22 -19.02 -29.66
C ARG A 332 11.79 -17.72 -30.34
N ALA A 333 11.14 -16.82 -29.59
CA ALA A 333 10.73 -15.50 -30.08
C ALA A 333 11.91 -14.70 -30.66
N LEU A 334 13.02 -14.64 -29.92
CA LEU A 334 14.25 -14.00 -30.38
C LEU A 334 14.84 -14.70 -31.62
N GLY A 335 14.80 -16.04 -31.66
CA GLY A 335 15.26 -16.82 -32.81
C GLY A 335 14.45 -16.60 -34.08
N ASP A 336 13.12 -16.49 -33.95
CA ASP A 336 12.18 -16.22 -35.05
C ASP A 336 12.39 -14.80 -35.61
N ALA A 337 12.84 -13.86 -34.78
CA ALA A 337 13.30 -12.53 -35.18
C ALA A 337 14.77 -12.47 -35.66
N HIS A 338 15.38 -13.63 -35.95
CA HIS A 338 16.77 -13.76 -36.40
C HIS A 338 17.84 -13.29 -35.40
N ILE A 339 17.51 -13.16 -34.11
CA ILE A 339 18.45 -12.80 -33.03
C ILE A 339 19.08 -14.10 -32.47
N ARG A 340 20.36 -14.32 -32.79
CA ARG A 340 21.06 -15.56 -32.42
C ARG A 340 21.52 -15.56 -30.96
N VAL A 341 20.82 -16.29 -30.09
CA VAL A 341 21.20 -16.48 -28.67
C VAL A 341 22.36 -17.48 -28.54
N LYS A 342 23.54 -17.00 -28.10
CA LYS A 342 24.76 -17.83 -27.98
C LYS A 342 24.88 -18.60 -26.66
N ALA A 343 24.35 -18.08 -25.56
CA ALA A 343 24.44 -18.69 -24.25
C ALA A 343 23.20 -18.36 -23.41
N ARG A 344 22.78 -19.28 -22.53
CA ARG A 344 21.63 -19.12 -21.62
C ARG A 344 22.10 -19.29 -20.18
N ASN A 345 21.90 -18.27 -19.36
CA ASN A 345 22.11 -18.35 -17.91
C ASN A 345 20.80 -17.96 -17.23
N SER A 346 20.19 -18.89 -16.49
CA SER A 346 19.00 -18.63 -15.66
C SER A 346 19.42 -18.44 -14.21
N MET A 347 18.95 -17.38 -13.56
CA MET A 347 19.19 -17.14 -12.14
C MET A 347 17.85 -16.97 -11.42
N THR A 348 17.57 -17.82 -10.44
CA THR A 348 16.44 -17.66 -9.53
C THR A 348 16.99 -17.18 -8.19
N ALA A 349 16.71 -15.93 -7.82
CA ALA A 349 17.13 -15.37 -6.54
C ALA A 349 15.89 -15.00 -5.73
N LEU A 350 15.41 -15.95 -4.94
CA LEU A 350 14.29 -15.71 -4.03
C LEU A 350 14.76 -14.82 -2.87
N PRO A 351 14.05 -13.71 -2.57
CA PRO A 351 14.38 -12.85 -1.44
C PRO A 351 14.30 -13.63 -0.13
N LEU A 352 13.27 -14.46 0.04
CA LEU A 352 13.03 -15.27 1.25
C LEU A 352 12.70 -16.72 0.84
N PRO A 353 12.75 -17.69 1.75
CA PRO A 353 12.24 -19.03 1.50
C PRO A 353 10.76 -18.98 1.08
N ASP A 354 10.38 -19.81 0.11
CA ASP A 354 8.99 -19.91 -0.39
C ASP A 354 8.10 -20.77 0.52
N ASP A 355 8.71 -21.58 1.40
CA ASP A 355 8.03 -22.44 2.36
C ASP A 355 8.02 -21.81 3.76
N VAL A 356 6.88 -21.90 4.44
CA VAL A 356 6.68 -21.29 5.77
C VAL A 356 7.52 -21.99 6.84
N ASP A 357 7.66 -23.32 6.77
CA ASP A 357 8.46 -24.08 7.73
C ASP A 357 9.95 -23.72 7.58
N ASP A 358 10.41 -23.54 6.34
CA ASP A 358 11.78 -23.07 6.05
C ASP A 358 11.99 -21.62 6.53
N PHE A 359 11.04 -20.71 6.30
CA PHE A 359 11.12 -19.34 6.80
C PHE A 359 11.21 -19.31 8.33
N ASP A 360 10.35 -20.05 9.00
CA ASP A 360 10.30 -20.11 10.45
C ASP A 360 11.59 -20.71 11.02
N ALA A 361 12.11 -21.80 10.44
CA ALA A 361 13.36 -22.42 10.86
C ALA A 361 14.56 -21.47 10.78
N HIS A 362 14.55 -20.52 9.84
CA HIS A 362 15.65 -19.59 9.63
C HIS A 362 15.50 -18.24 10.32
N PHE A 363 14.27 -17.77 10.56
CA PHE A 363 14.04 -16.40 11.01
C PHE A 363 13.26 -16.28 12.32
N VAL A 364 12.50 -17.30 12.76
CA VAL A 364 11.56 -17.16 13.88
C VAL A 364 11.86 -18.15 15.01
N ASP A 365 12.13 -17.63 16.21
CA ASP A 365 12.07 -18.42 17.44
C ASP A 365 10.69 -18.24 18.08
N TRP A 366 9.82 -19.24 17.89
CA TRP A 366 8.46 -19.23 18.43
C TRP A 366 8.40 -19.43 19.96
N GLU A 367 9.43 -20.00 20.59
CA GLU A 367 9.46 -20.19 22.04
C GLU A 367 9.77 -18.85 22.74
N GLN A 368 10.76 -18.13 22.23
CA GLN A 368 11.21 -16.84 22.75
C GLN A 368 10.41 -15.66 22.18
N GLY A 369 9.76 -15.82 21.03
CA GLY A 369 9.05 -14.74 20.33
C GLY A 369 9.98 -13.71 19.72
N THR A 370 11.12 -14.16 19.17
CA THR A 370 12.21 -13.30 18.68
C THR A 370 12.67 -13.71 17.28
N ILE A 371 13.38 -12.81 16.60
CA ILE A 371 13.99 -13.09 15.29
C ILE A 371 15.40 -13.67 15.46
N VAL A 372 15.69 -14.81 14.83
CA VAL A 372 16.98 -15.52 14.97
C VAL A 372 18.09 -14.90 14.11
N ASN A 373 17.81 -14.63 12.83
CA ASN A 373 18.79 -14.10 11.88
C ASN A 373 18.37 -12.72 11.32
N PRO A 374 18.31 -11.67 12.18
CA PRO A 374 17.74 -10.36 11.80
C PRO A 374 18.53 -9.68 10.68
N VAL A 375 19.85 -9.83 10.67
CA VAL A 375 20.71 -9.26 9.63
C VAL A 375 20.52 -9.96 8.29
N LEU A 376 20.46 -11.29 8.28
CA LEU A 376 20.24 -12.05 7.05
C LEU A 376 18.91 -11.65 6.43
N LEU A 377 17.87 -11.51 7.28
CA LEU A 377 16.56 -11.02 6.88
C LEU A 377 16.67 -9.64 6.23
N GLN A 378 17.33 -8.69 6.89
CA GLN A 378 17.55 -7.33 6.35
C GLN A 378 18.31 -7.35 5.02
N ARG A 379 19.47 -8.02 4.94
CA ARG A 379 20.27 -8.14 3.70
C ARG A 379 19.43 -8.62 2.52
N ARG A 380 18.57 -9.62 2.76
CA ARG A 380 17.74 -10.26 1.75
C ARG A 380 16.54 -9.41 1.29
N ILE A 381 16.04 -8.51 2.14
CA ILE A 381 14.89 -7.63 1.83
C ILE A 381 15.28 -6.18 1.51
N VAL A 382 16.53 -5.78 1.74
CA VAL A 382 17.06 -4.45 1.34
C VAL A 382 16.83 -4.23 -0.15
N GLY A 383 16.32 -3.05 -0.50
CA GLY A 383 15.98 -2.71 -1.88
C GLY A 383 14.60 -3.23 -2.33
N ALA A 384 13.98 -4.15 -1.60
CA ALA A 384 12.66 -4.71 -1.92
C ALA A 384 11.51 -4.07 -1.13
N VAL A 385 11.82 -3.24 -0.13
CA VAL A 385 10.82 -2.64 0.77
C VAL A 385 10.99 -1.12 0.84
N SER A 386 9.86 -0.41 0.94
CA SER A 386 9.77 1.03 1.17
C SER A 386 8.83 1.27 2.36
N SER A 387 9.13 2.28 3.16
CA SER A 387 8.39 2.63 4.38
C SER A 387 8.12 4.13 4.44
N TYR A 388 6.87 4.49 4.18
CA TYR A 388 6.40 5.87 4.29
C TYR A 388 5.98 6.23 5.71
N SER A 389 6.46 7.36 6.22
CA SER A 389 5.99 7.98 7.47
C SER A 389 5.05 9.15 7.18
N LEU A 390 3.98 9.28 7.96
CA LEU A 390 3.06 10.41 7.88
C LEU A 390 3.76 11.69 8.38
N ARG A 391 3.85 12.70 7.52
CA ARG A 391 4.68 13.91 7.74
C ARG A 391 4.19 14.83 8.87
N ASP A 392 2.93 14.73 9.30
CA ASP A 392 2.38 15.65 10.30
C ASP A 392 1.52 14.94 11.36
N LYS A 393 2.17 14.61 12.49
CA LYS A 393 1.52 13.99 13.67
C LYS A 393 0.53 14.94 14.36
N THR A 394 0.54 16.25 14.07
CA THR A 394 -0.33 17.25 14.73
C THR A 394 -1.80 17.11 14.36
N PHE A 395 -2.11 16.48 13.22
CA PHE A 395 -3.50 16.20 12.81
C PHE A 395 -4.12 15.02 13.55
N PHE A 396 -3.37 14.29 14.37
CA PHE A 396 -3.86 13.15 15.14
C PHE A 396 -4.02 13.54 16.62
N ALA A 397 -5.04 12.98 17.27
CA ALA A 397 -5.13 13.07 18.73
C ALA A 397 -4.00 12.25 19.38
N SER A 398 -3.49 12.74 20.50
CA SER A 398 -2.52 11.97 21.30
C SER A 398 -3.20 10.77 21.93
N VAL A 399 -2.57 9.60 21.87
CA VAL A 399 -3.12 8.37 22.44
C VAL A 399 -2.31 7.98 23.67
N SER A 400 -2.98 7.84 24.81
CA SER A 400 -2.35 7.34 26.04
C SER A 400 -1.92 5.87 25.84
N PRO A 401 -0.82 5.42 26.48
CA PRO A 401 -0.50 4.00 26.55
C PRO A 401 -1.71 3.19 27.05
N ILE A 402 -1.89 1.96 26.55
CA ILE A 402 -3.01 1.11 26.94
C ILE A 402 -2.96 0.88 28.46
N ASN A 403 -3.94 1.42 29.18
CA ASN A 403 -4.11 1.23 30.61
C ASN A 403 -4.73 -0.16 30.86
N ILE A 404 -3.95 -1.05 31.47
CA ILE A 404 -4.40 -2.39 31.82
C ILE A 404 -5.14 -2.32 33.16
N VAL A 405 -6.47 -2.42 33.11
CA VAL A 405 -7.33 -2.47 34.29
C VAL A 405 -7.44 -3.91 34.75
N GLN A 406 -6.63 -4.28 35.75
CA GLN A 406 -6.70 -5.59 36.38
C GLN A 406 -7.87 -5.62 37.37
N VAL A 407 -8.74 -6.61 37.23
CA VAL A 407 -9.93 -6.76 38.07
C VAL A 407 -9.96 -8.16 38.67
N GLU A 408 -10.04 -8.27 39.99
CA GLU A 408 -10.07 -9.57 40.66
C GLU A 408 -11.43 -10.26 40.49
N MET A 409 -11.41 -11.57 40.26
CA MET A 409 -12.63 -12.37 40.17
C MET A 409 -13.31 -12.51 41.53
N SER A 410 -14.64 -12.36 41.54
CA SER A 410 -15.43 -12.74 42.70
C SER A 410 -15.36 -14.25 42.96
N GLY A 411 -15.71 -14.69 44.17
CA GLY A 411 -15.77 -16.13 44.49
C GLY A 411 -16.74 -16.91 43.58
N LEU A 412 -17.90 -16.35 43.26
CA LEU A 412 -18.86 -16.99 42.34
C LEU A 412 -18.29 -17.08 40.92
N GLN A 413 -17.68 -16.00 40.44
CA GLN A 413 -17.07 -15.94 39.12
C GLN A 413 -15.94 -16.96 38.99
N PHE A 414 -15.11 -17.09 40.02
CA PHE A 414 -14.04 -18.06 40.11
C PHE A 414 -14.54 -19.51 40.00
N VAL A 415 -15.57 -19.88 40.75
CA VAL A 415 -16.14 -21.24 40.73
C VAL A 415 -16.66 -21.59 39.34
N LYS A 416 -17.46 -20.71 38.74
CA LYS A 416 -18.03 -20.93 37.39
C LYS A 416 -16.97 -20.94 36.30
N TYR A 417 -16.00 -20.03 36.39
CA TYR A 417 -14.83 -20.01 35.50
C TYR A 417 -14.06 -21.33 35.56
N SER A 418 -13.77 -21.83 36.77
CA SER A 418 -12.97 -23.04 36.98
C SER A 418 -13.62 -24.28 36.37
N GLN A 419 -14.94 -24.41 36.53
CA GLN A 419 -15.72 -25.49 35.92
C GLN A 419 -15.62 -25.43 34.37
N LEU A 420 -15.85 -24.25 33.79
CA LEU A 420 -15.79 -24.06 32.34
C LEU A 420 -14.39 -24.30 31.78
N ARG A 421 -13.35 -23.83 32.47
CA ARG A 421 -11.97 -24.00 32.03
C ARG A 421 -11.55 -25.47 32.11
N TYR A 422 -11.99 -26.21 33.12
CA TYR A 422 -11.75 -27.65 33.21
C TYR A 422 -12.34 -28.40 32.01
N GLU A 423 -13.59 -28.07 31.62
CA GLU A 423 -14.24 -28.66 30.46
C GLU A 423 -13.55 -28.31 29.13
N GLU A 424 -13.20 -27.04 28.93
CA GLU A 424 -12.46 -26.57 27.75
C GLU A 424 -11.13 -27.31 27.62
N ARG A 425 -10.35 -27.42 28.71
CA ARG A 425 -9.06 -28.14 28.72
C ARG A 425 -9.22 -29.64 28.44
N ARG A 426 -10.34 -30.25 28.87
CA ARG A 426 -10.65 -31.64 28.54
C ARG A 426 -10.86 -31.81 27.04
N ARG A 427 -11.53 -30.86 26.39
CA ARG A 427 -11.74 -30.84 24.93
C ARG A 427 -10.43 -30.57 24.17
N GLU A 428 -9.65 -29.58 24.59
CA GLU A 428 -8.33 -29.24 24.02
C GLU A 428 -7.41 -30.48 23.99
N ARG A 429 -7.31 -31.22 25.10
CA ARG A 429 -6.51 -32.46 25.18
C ARG A 429 -6.99 -33.54 24.21
N ASN A 430 -8.30 -33.66 24.00
CA ASN A 430 -8.84 -34.64 23.05
C ASN A 430 -8.48 -34.25 21.61
N VAL A 431 -8.67 -32.98 21.23
CA VAL A 431 -8.30 -32.47 19.89
C VAL A 431 -6.81 -32.64 19.62
N GLN A 432 -5.96 -32.28 20.58
CA GLN A 432 -4.51 -32.42 20.45
C GLN A 432 -4.08 -33.88 20.26
N ARG A 433 -4.72 -34.84 20.95
CA ARG A 433 -4.50 -36.28 20.74
C ARG A 433 -4.89 -36.74 19.34
N PHE A 434 -5.99 -36.21 18.77
CA PHE A 434 -6.40 -36.51 17.39
C PHE A 434 -5.44 -35.91 16.36
N GLN A 435 -5.00 -34.66 16.54
CA GLN A 435 -4.07 -33.98 15.63
C GLN A 435 -2.69 -34.66 15.58
N VAL A 436 -2.16 -35.07 16.75
CA VAL A 436 -0.88 -35.80 16.82
C VAL A 436 -0.97 -37.17 16.13
N ARG A 437 -2.12 -37.85 16.20
CA ARG A 437 -2.37 -39.11 15.47
C ARG A 437 -2.46 -38.91 13.96
N ALA A 438 -2.98 -37.79 13.49
CA ALA A 438 -3.16 -37.52 12.06
C ALA A 438 -1.88 -37.02 11.36
N ARG A 439 -1.03 -36.24 12.05
CA ARG A 439 0.15 -35.58 11.44
C ARG A 439 1.50 -36.26 11.74
N GLY A 440 1.55 -37.29 12.59
CA GLY A 440 2.77 -38.04 12.89
C GLY A 440 3.88 -37.27 13.64
N ARG A 441 3.74 -35.96 13.83
CA ARG A 441 4.63 -35.09 14.64
C ARG A 441 3.82 -34.19 15.57
N LYS A 442 4.45 -33.77 16.67
CA LYS A 442 3.92 -32.68 17.49
C LYS A 442 4.01 -31.37 16.68
N PRO A 443 2.96 -30.54 16.63
CA PRO A 443 3.04 -29.23 15.99
C PRO A 443 4.19 -28.40 16.58
N SER A 444 4.92 -27.72 15.71
CA SER A 444 6.01 -26.79 16.02
C SER A 444 5.45 -25.58 16.78
N GLY A 445 5.74 -25.52 18.09
CA GLY A 445 5.41 -24.38 18.94
C GLY A 445 3.97 -24.35 19.50
N GLU A 446 3.83 -23.76 20.69
CA GLU A 446 2.52 -23.40 21.26
C GLU A 446 1.73 -22.44 20.35
N VAL A 447 2.39 -21.81 19.37
CA VAL A 447 1.87 -20.66 18.61
C VAL A 447 0.99 -21.04 17.42
N ASP A 448 1.29 -22.14 16.72
CA ASP A 448 0.48 -22.63 15.59
C ASP A 448 -0.89 -23.19 16.03
N ASN A 449 -0.98 -23.69 17.26
CA ASN A 449 -2.25 -24.15 17.84
C ASN A 449 -3.15 -23.00 18.32
N LEU A 450 -2.68 -21.74 18.30
CA LEU A 450 -3.43 -20.60 18.85
C LEU A 450 -4.56 -20.10 17.93
N GLY A 451 -4.60 -20.52 16.65
CA GLY A 451 -5.76 -20.26 15.79
C GLY A 451 -7.05 -20.92 16.30
N GLN A 452 -6.92 -21.91 17.18
CA GLN A 452 -8.01 -22.68 17.80
C GLN A 452 -7.98 -22.58 19.34
N VAL A 453 -7.73 -21.39 19.91
CA VAL A 453 -7.88 -21.24 21.38
C VAL A 453 -9.35 -21.41 21.76
N TYR A 454 -9.73 -22.61 22.19
CA TYR A 454 -11.03 -22.97 22.77
C TYR A 454 -11.20 -22.40 24.19
N ARG A 455 -11.04 -21.07 24.35
CA ARG A 455 -11.26 -20.36 25.63
C ARG A 455 -12.48 -19.45 25.62
N THR A 456 -13.38 -19.61 24.66
CA THR A 456 -14.54 -18.72 24.47
C THR A 456 -15.43 -18.64 25.72
N PHE A 457 -15.70 -19.77 26.39
CA PHE A 457 -16.60 -19.79 27.53
C PHE A 457 -15.94 -19.32 28.81
N SER A 458 -14.67 -19.68 29.01
CA SER A 458 -13.87 -19.18 30.15
C SER A 458 -13.59 -17.68 30.02
N LEU A 459 -13.33 -17.15 28.82
CA LEU A 459 -13.24 -15.70 28.56
C LEU A 459 -14.57 -14.99 28.82
N ALA A 460 -15.67 -15.55 28.35
CA ALA A 460 -16.99 -14.99 28.65
C ALA A 460 -17.27 -15.00 30.17
N ALA A 461 -16.82 -16.03 30.90
CA ALA A 461 -16.91 -16.06 32.36
C ALA A 461 -15.98 -15.04 33.04
N CYS A 462 -14.83 -14.69 32.44
CA CYS A 462 -14.01 -13.56 32.88
C CYS A 462 -14.78 -12.23 32.78
N THR A 463 -15.68 -12.10 31.81
CA THR A 463 -16.53 -10.92 31.65
C THR A 463 -17.75 -10.96 32.56
N PHE A 464 -18.62 -11.98 32.47
CA PHE A 464 -19.86 -12.09 33.25
C PHE A 464 -20.23 -13.54 33.54
N VAL A 465 -20.75 -13.81 34.75
CA VAL A 465 -21.34 -15.10 35.11
C VAL A 465 -22.80 -14.96 35.52
N PHE A 466 -23.66 -15.79 34.92
CA PHE A 466 -25.08 -15.85 35.28
C PHE A 466 -25.24 -16.29 36.75
N PRO A 467 -26.30 -15.86 37.45
CA PRO A 467 -26.68 -16.44 38.75
C PRO A 467 -27.09 -17.92 38.61
N ASP A 468 -27.19 -18.67 39.70
CA ASP A 468 -27.47 -20.12 39.66
C ASP A 468 -28.91 -20.42 39.22
N GLU A 469 -29.82 -19.48 39.42
CA GLU A 469 -31.24 -19.54 39.07
C GLU A 469 -31.48 -19.44 37.55
N ILE A 470 -30.50 -18.91 36.80
CA ILE A 470 -30.54 -18.82 35.35
C ILE A 470 -29.42 -19.67 34.76
N THR A 471 -29.81 -20.80 34.17
CA THR A 471 -28.87 -21.67 33.45
C THR A 471 -28.25 -20.93 32.27
N ARG A 472 -26.91 -20.84 32.25
CA ARG A 472 -26.16 -20.33 31.11
C ARG A 472 -26.34 -21.29 29.91
N PRO A 473 -26.81 -20.81 28.75
CA PRO A 473 -26.92 -21.66 27.56
C PRO A 473 -25.55 -22.03 26.99
N PHE A 474 -25.38 -23.25 26.49
CA PHE A 474 -24.17 -23.68 25.78
C PHE A 474 -24.48 -24.29 24.42
N LYS A 475 -23.66 -23.98 23.41
CA LYS A 475 -23.84 -24.51 22.04
C LYS A 475 -23.88 -26.04 21.97
N PHE A 476 -23.10 -26.74 22.79
CA PHE A 476 -23.09 -28.20 22.78
C PHE A 476 -24.42 -28.80 23.27
N GLN A 477 -25.09 -28.15 24.22
CA GLN A 477 -26.41 -28.58 24.70
C GLN A 477 -27.45 -28.38 23.60
N MET A 478 -27.37 -27.28 22.84
CA MET A 478 -28.26 -27.03 21.70
C MET A 478 -28.04 -28.06 20.60
N ARG A 479 -26.78 -28.40 20.31
CA ARG A 479 -26.45 -29.46 19.36
C ARG A 479 -26.98 -30.83 19.79
N GLN A 480 -26.89 -31.16 21.08
CA GLN A 480 -27.43 -32.41 21.60
C GLN A 480 -28.96 -32.44 21.53
N LYS A 481 -29.62 -31.36 21.95
CA LYS A 481 -31.08 -31.23 21.90
C LYS A 481 -31.60 -31.33 20.47
N LEU A 482 -30.98 -30.62 19.52
CA LEU A 482 -31.38 -30.68 18.11
C LEU A 482 -31.17 -32.09 17.50
N ARG A 483 -30.11 -32.81 17.91
CA ARG A 483 -29.92 -34.22 17.52
C ARG A 483 -31.04 -35.12 18.05
N GLU A 484 -31.43 -34.91 19.31
CA GLU A 484 -32.51 -35.66 19.95
C GLU A 484 -33.87 -35.33 19.32
N ASP A 485 -34.10 -34.07 18.94
CA ASP A 485 -35.36 -33.59 18.35
C ASP A 485 -35.50 -33.97 16.86
N SER A 486 -34.42 -33.97 16.07
CA SER A 486 -34.46 -34.31 14.63
C SER A 486 -34.29 -35.80 14.34
N GLY A 487 -33.64 -36.54 15.22
CA GLY A 487 -33.27 -37.95 14.99
C GLY A 487 -32.08 -38.15 14.05
N ASP A 488 -31.47 -37.07 13.56
CA ASP A 488 -30.33 -37.11 12.63
C ASP A 488 -28.97 -37.23 13.33
N VAL A 489 -28.03 -37.90 12.68
CA VAL A 489 -26.64 -38.05 13.17
C VAL A 489 -25.85 -36.74 13.05
N GLU A 490 -26.15 -35.95 12.01
CA GLU A 490 -25.56 -34.64 11.76
C GLU A 490 -26.62 -33.53 11.87
N VAL A 491 -26.25 -32.45 12.55
CA VAL A 491 -27.09 -31.26 12.72
C VAL A 491 -26.37 -30.07 12.10
N ASP A 492 -27.12 -29.31 11.32
CA ASP A 492 -26.65 -28.09 10.68
C ASP A 492 -26.06 -27.11 11.71
N ALA A 493 -24.86 -26.62 11.44
CA ALA A 493 -24.16 -25.71 12.34
C ALA A 493 -24.87 -24.35 12.45
N GLY A 494 -25.55 -23.91 11.37
CA GLY A 494 -26.33 -22.68 11.35
C GLY A 494 -27.57 -22.75 12.23
N GLU A 495 -28.26 -23.88 12.25
CA GLU A 495 -29.40 -24.12 13.13
C GLU A 495 -29.03 -24.15 14.61
N VAL A 496 -27.92 -24.82 14.96
CA VAL A 496 -27.36 -24.79 16.32
C VAL A 496 -27.07 -23.36 16.77
N ASP A 497 -26.54 -22.53 15.87
CA ASP A 497 -26.20 -21.15 16.16
C ASP A 497 -27.44 -20.27 16.40
N ARG A 498 -28.50 -20.43 15.61
CA ARG A 498 -29.78 -19.72 15.78
C ARG A 498 -30.49 -20.09 17.09
N GLU A 499 -30.55 -21.38 17.42
CA GLU A 499 -31.22 -21.83 18.66
C GLU A 499 -30.44 -21.41 19.90
N TYR A 500 -29.10 -21.48 19.83
CA TYR A 500 -28.24 -20.96 20.89
C TYR A 500 -28.45 -19.45 21.12
N GLU A 501 -28.53 -18.68 20.04
CA GLU A 501 -28.79 -17.23 20.10
C GLU A 501 -30.14 -16.92 20.75
N ARG A 502 -31.21 -17.57 20.30
CA ARG A 502 -32.55 -17.43 20.87
C ARG A 502 -32.57 -17.73 22.37
N THR A 503 -31.91 -18.81 22.78
CA THR A 503 -31.88 -19.24 24.19
C THR A 503 -31.08 -18.26 25.05
N LEU A 504 -29.97 -17.74 24.52
CA LEU A 504 -29.13 -16.77 25.20
C LEU A 504 -29.81 -15.40 25.35
N GLU A 505 -30.52 -14.93 24.33
CA GLU A 505 -31.35 -13.73 24.43
C GLU A 505 -32.42 -13.90 25.50
N LEU A 506 -33.07 -15.07 25.56
CA LEU A 506 -34.10 -15.35 26.56
C LEU A 506 -33.50 -15.35 27.98
N ALA A 507 -32.34 -15.97 28.18
CA ALA A 507 -31.62 -15.93 29.45
C ALA A 507 -31.23 -14.49 29.86
N THR A 508 -30.78 -13.67 28.91
CA THR A 508 -30.43 -12.26 29.13
C THR A 508 -31.67 -11.43 29.51
N ARG A 509 -32.81 -11.66 28.84
CA ARG A 509 -34.09 -11.01 29.19
C ARG A 509 -34.58 -11.43 30.57
N ARG A 510 -34.49 -12.72 30.91
CA ARG A 510 -34.83 -13.23 32.25
C ARG A 510 -33.94 -12.58 33.30
N LEU A 511 -32.64 -12.46 33.06
CA LEU A 511 -31.72 -11.79 33.97
C LEU A 511 -32.16 -10.35 34.26
N LYS A 512 -32.52 -9.60 33.22
CA LYS A 512 -32.99 -8.21 33.34
C LYS A 512 -34.31 -8.07 34.12
N ILE A 513 -35.21 -9.04 34.02
CA ILE A 513 -36.56 -8.98 34.62
C ILE A 513 -36.60 -9.63 36.01
N GLU A 514 -36.08 -10.86 36.12
CA GLU A 514 -36.17 -11.71 37.31
C GLU A 514 -35.06 -11.38 38.33
N MET A 515 -33.86 -10.98 37.87
CA MET A 515 -32.70 -10.71 38.74
C MET A 515 -31.97 -9.41 38.41
N PRO A 516 -32.65 -8.25 38.42
CA PRO A 516 -32.04 -6.97 38.05
C PRO A 516 -30.88 -6.58 38.98
N ASP A 517 -30.87 -7.02 40.24
CA ASP A 517 -29.80 -6.69 41.19
C ASP A 517 -28.45 -7.29 40.79
N SER A 518 -28.43 -8.40 40.04
CA SER A 518 -27.21 -8.99 39.44
C SER A 518 -26.56 -8.09 38.39
N LEU A 519 -27.30 -7.09 37.89
CA LEU A 519 -26.86 -6.13 36.88
C LEU A 519 -26.68 -4.71 37.46
N ARG A 520 -27.03 -4.46 38.72
CA ARG A 520 -26.94 -3.12 39.35
C ARG A 520 -25.58 -2.89 39.99
N MET A 521 -25.02 -1.70 39.78
CA MET A 521 -23.78 -1.29 40.45
C MET A 521 -23.89 -1.33 41.99
N GLU A 522 -25.03 -0.89 42.54
CA GLU A 522 -25.34 -0.92 43.98
C GLU A 522 -25.88 -2.29 44.44
N GLY A 523 -26.04 -3.24 43.52
CA GLY A 523 -26.53 -4.59 43.78
C GLY A 523 -25.42 -5.62 43.84
N THR A 524 -25.66 -6.79 43.25
CA THR A 524 -24.70 -7.91 43.24
C THR A 524 -23.87 -7.96 41.96
N LEU A 525 -23.81 -6.88 41.14
CA LEU A 525 -22.98 -6.84 39.93
C LEU A 525 -21.51 -7.14 40.22
N ALA A 526 -20.96 -6.67 41.36
CA ALA A 526 -19.59 -7.00 41.76
C ALA A 526 -19.36 -8.51 41.91
N VAL A 527 -20.40 -9.29 42.22
CA VAL A 527 -20.34 -10.74 42.35
C VAL A 527 -20.42 -11.41 40.98
N HIS A 528 -21.20 -10.88 40.04
CA HIS A 528 -21.41 -11.50 38.72
C HIS A 528 -20.44 -11.01 37.64
N SER A 529 -19.98 -9.77 37.75
CA SER A 529 -19.04 -9.12 36.85
C SER A 529 -18.37 -7.91 37.53
N PRO A 530 -17.28 -8.17 38.28
CA PRO A 530 -16.34 -7.13 38.69
C PRO A 530 -15.91 -6.23 37.52
N LYS A 531 -15.75 -6.83 36.34
CA LYS A 531 -15.30 -6.16 35.11
C LYS A 531 -16.30 -5.11 34.62
N PHE A 532 -17.59 -5.44 34.54
CA PHE A 532 -18.62 -4.47 34.16
C PHE A 532 -18.78 -3.37 35.21
N LEU A 533 -18.60 -3.69 36.50
CA LEU A 533 -18.60 -2.66 37.54
C LEU A 533 -17.48 -1.64 37.32
N ALA A 534 -16.24 -2.10 37.10
CA ALA A 534 -15.10 -1.23 36.80
C ALA A 534 -15.35 -0.40 35.51
N LEU A 535 -15.84 -1.05 34.45
CA LEU A 535 -16.17 -0.37 33.20
C LEU A 535 -17.24 0.72 33.37
N LEU A 536 -18.30 0.46 34.14
CA LEU A 536 -19.33 1.46 34.42
C LEU A 536 -18.80 2.65 35.21
N GLN A 537 -17.88 2.42 36.15
CA GLN A 537 -17.24 3.50 36.92
C GLN A 537 -16.44 4.42 35.99
N TYR A 538 -15.65 3.86 35.08
CA TYR A 538 -14.92 4.64 34.08
C TYR A 538 -15.87 5.39 33.11
N LEU A 539 -16.90 4.72 32.58
CA LEU A 539 -17.87 5.35 31.69
C LEU A 539 -18.62 6.52 32.33
N GLN A 540 -18.93 6.42 33.63
CA GLN A 540 -19.56 7.50 34.38
C GLN A 540 -18.62 8.69 34.60
N GLY A 541 -17.31 8.43 34.72
CA GLY A 541 -16.27 9.44 34.83
C GLY A 541 -15.74 9.99 33.50
N SER A 542 -16.13 9.42 32.36
CA SER A 542 -15.62 9.82 31.05
C SER A 542 -15.85 11.33 30.79
N PRO A 543 -14.85 12.08 30.31
CA PRO A 543 -15.01 13.51 29.99
C PRO A 543 -15.83 13.76 28.72
N GLY A 544 -16.11 12.73 27.91
CA GLY A 544 -16.87 12.88 26.66
C GLY A 544 -17.32 11.54 26.07
N PRO A 545 -17.56 11.47 24.74
CA PRO A 545 -17.95 10.25 24.06
C PRO A 545 -16.93 9.12 24.26
N ALA A 546 -17.42 7.90 24.49
CA ALA A 546 -16.59 6.72 24.71
C ALA A 546 -16.94 5.60 23.73
N LEU A 547 -15.92 4.89 23.25
CA LEU A 547 -16.06 3.67 22.47
C LEU A 547 -15.93 2.46 23.40
N VAL A 548 -16.86 1.51 23.30
CA VAL A 548 -16.75 0.21 23.96
C VAL A 548 -16.71 -0.89 22.91
N TYR A 549 -15.72 -1.77 23.03
CA TYR A 549 -15.49 -2.88 22.12
C TYR A 549 -15.55 -4.21 22.86
N SER A 550 -16.32 -5.15 22.30
CA SER A 550 -16.36 -6.55 22.75
C SER A 550 -16.09 -7.50 21.59
N GLN A 551 -15.38 -8.59 21.86
CA GLN A 551 -15.16 -9.67 20.89
C GLN A 551 -16.43 -10.49 20.64
N PHE A 552 -17.31 -10.57 21.64
CA PHE A 552 -18.53 -11.35 21.55
C PHE A 552 -19.55 -10.62 20.69
N ARG A 553 -19.76 -11.14 19.47
CA ARG A 553 -20.72 -10.60 18.49
C ARG A 553 -22.19 -10.72 18.94
N ARG A 554 -22.46 -11.58 19.93
CA ARG A 554 -23.81 -12.01 20.35
C ARG A 554 -24.19 -11.37 21.71
N ALA A 555 -25.31 -11.81 22.28
CA ALA A 555 -25.81 -11.31 23.55
C ALA A 555 -24.82 -11.48 24.75
N GLU A 556 -23.81 -12.35 24.68
CA GLU A 556 -22.84 -12.57 25.78
C GLU A 556 -21.94 -11.36 26.07
N GLY A 557 -21.70 -10.49 25.08
CA GLY A 557 -20.88 -9.29 25.24
C GLY A 557 -21.75 -8.05 25.41
N LEU A 558 -21.97 -7.36 24.28
CA LEU A 558 -22.69 -6.09 24.28
C LEU A 558 -24.15 -6.20 24.73
N GLY A 559 -24.81 -7.35 24.57
CA GLY A 559 -26.20 -7.54 25.01
C GLY A 559 -26.34 -7.56 26.54
N LEU A 560 -25.44 -8.26 27.23
CA LEU A 560 -25.36 -8.23 28.69
C LEU A 560 -24.92 -6.85 29.19
N LEU A 561 -23.95 -6.21 28.54
CA LEU A 561 -23.56 -4.84 28.89
C LEU A 561 -24.71 -3.84 28.70
N ALA A 562 -25.45 -3.94 27.60
CA ALA A 562 -26.65 -3.13 27.32
C ALA A 562 -27.71 -3.33 28.41
N SER A 563 -27.99 -4.58 28.79
CA SER A 563 -28.91 -4.89 29.89
C SER A 563 -28.41 -4.31 31.22
N THR A 564 -27.10 -4.33 31.46
CA THR A 564 -26.46 -3.71 32.62
C THR A 564 -26.63 -2.19 32.61
N LEU A 565 -26.35 -1.54 31.49
CA LEU A 565 -26.51 -0.10 31.29
C LEU A 565 -27.97 0.33 31.52
N ASP A 566 -28.93 -0.38 30.92
CA ASP A 566 -30.37 -0.15 31.05
C ASP A 566 -30.83 -0.14 32.52
N VAL A 567 -30.40 -1.15 33.30
CA VAL A 567 -30.79 -1.29 34.71
C VAL A 567 -30.15 -0.20 35.57
N ASN A 568 -29.00 0.33 35.17
CA ASN A 568 -28.30 1.44 35.84
C ASN A 568 -28.70 2.83 35.28
N GLY A 569 -29.84 2.92 34.60
CA GLY A 569 -30.47 4.19 34.20
C GLY A 569 -29.87 4.82 32.94
N TRP A 570 -29.16 4.04 32.12
CA TRP A 570 -28.83 4.43 30.76
C TRP A 570 -29.94 4.04 29.80
N VAL A 571 -29.95 4.66 28.63
CA VAL A 571 -31.01 4.48 27.62
C VAL A 571 -30.39 4.21 26.26
N GLU A 572 -30.84 3.15 25.58
CA GLU A 572 -30.45 2.90 24.19
C GLU A 572 -30.99 4.00 23.27
N PHE A 573 -30.08 4.62 22.52
CA PHE A 573 -30.39 5.61 21.52
C PHE A 573 -30.77 4.91 20.21
N ARG A 574 -32.08 4.92 19.88
CA ARG A 574 -32.61 4.26 18.68
C ARG A 574 -33.37 5.23 17.78
N LEU A 575 -33.21 5.02 16.48
CA LEU A 575 -34.03 5.65 15.45
C LEU A 575 -35.13 4.67 15.02
N VAL A 576 -36.35 5.16 14.87
CA VAL A 576 -37.50 4.39 14.38
C VAL A 576 -38.07 5.07 13.15
N ARG A 577 -38.60 4.28 12.22
CA ARG A 577 -39.20 4.82 11.00
C ARG A 577 -40.61 5.33 11.31
N SER A 578 -40.84 6.63 11.12
CA SER A 578 -42.14 7.30 11.27
C SER A 578 -42.42 8.12 10.02
N GLN A 579 -43.58 7.89 9.39
CA GLN A 579 -43.99 8.59 8.16
C GLN A 579 -42.92 8.57 7.04
N GLY A 580 -42.18 7.47 6.92
CA GLY A 580 -41.14 7.29 5.91
C GLY A 580 -39.77 7.85 6.28
N ALA A 581 -39.63 8.62 7.38
CA ALA A 581 -38.37 9.19 7.86
C ALA A 581 -37.88 8.50 9.15
N TRP A 582 -36.56 8.49 9.37
CA TRP A 582 -35.95 8.04 10.62
C TRP A 582 -36.05 9.14 11.68
N VAL A 583 -36.71 8.85 12.80
CA VAL A 583 -36.88 9.80 13.91
C VAL A 583 -36.43 9.16 15.22
N TYR A 584 -35.93 9.97 16.14
CA TYR A 584 -35.55 9.52 17.47
C TYR A 584 -36.77 9.04 18.26
N SER A 585 -36.69 7.82 18.78
CA SER A 585 -37.75 7.25 19.62
C SER A 585 -37.59 7.70 21.06
N SER A 586 -38.51 8.56 21.52
CA SER A 586 -38.58 8.98 22.93
C SER A 586 -39.21 7.93 23.85
N ASP A 587 -39.75 6.81 23.33
CA ASP A 587 -40.27 5.73 24.16
C ASP A 587 -39.18 5.00 24.96
N SER A 588 -37.90 5.19 24.60
CA SER A 588 -36.75 4.73 25.39
C SER A 588 -36.60 5.46 26.74
N LEU A 589 -37.28 6.59 26.97
CA LEU A 589 -37.31 7.32 28.24
C LEU A 589 -38.45 6.87 29.20
N LYS A 590 -39.32 5.93 28.78
CA LYS A 590 -40.51 5.52 29.54
C LYS A 590 -40.36 4.18 30.27
N THR A 591 -39.22 3.90 30.89
CA THR A 591 -39.10 2.83 31.90
C THR A 591 -39.18 3.41 33.32
N LYS A 592 -40.42 3.67 33.74
CA LYS A 592 -40.94 3.72 35.12
C LYS A 592 -40.00 4.30 36.21
N SER A 593 -40.15 5.60 36.50
CA SER A 593 -40.12 6.03 37.91
C SER A 593 -41.18 5.23 38.67
N LEU A 594 -40.73 4.40 39.62
CA LEU A 594 -41.61 3.86 40.64
C LEU A 594 -42.34 5.02 41.32
N LYS A 595 -43.66 4.87 41.43
CA LYS A 595 -44.57 5.82 42.07
C LYS A 595 -44.11 6.09 43.51
N THR A 596 -43.69 7.32 43.80
CA THR A 596 -43.79 7.87 45.15
C THR A 596 -44.67 9.12 45.09
N LYS A 597 -45.62 9.17 46.02
CA LYS A 597 -46.76 10.09 46.03
C LYS A 597 -46.33 11.56 46.05
N LYS A 598 -47.18 12.38 45.41
CA LYS A 598 -47.25 13.84 45.48
C LYS A 598 -47.06 14.35 46.91
N THR A 599 -46.17 15.32 47.09
CA THR A 599 -46.48 16.55 47.83
C THR A 599 -45.58 17.71 47.41
N GLU A 600 -46.25 18.85 47.24
CA GLU A 600 -45.79 20.22 47.39
C GLU A 600 -45.04 20.97 46.28
N LYS A 601 -45.66 22.11 45.97
CA LYS A 601 -45.19 23.26 45.21
C LYS A 601 -44.04 23.91 45.96
N THR A 602 -42.89 24.14 45.32
CA THR A 602 -42.18 25.42 45.40
C THR A 602 -40.97 25.53 44.46
N LYS A 603 -40.82 26.75 43.92
CA LYS A 603 -39.60 27.45 43.47
C LYS A 603 -38.86 26.92 42.22
N LYS A 604 -38.89 27.78 41.19
CA LYS A 604 -38.01 27.79 40.01
C LYS A 604 -36.57 28.00 40.47
N THR A 605 -35.78 26.93 40.52
CA THR A 605 -34.31 26.97 40.50
C THR A 605 -33.85 26.54 39.10
N LYS A 606 -32.86 27.26 38.56
CA LYS A 606 -32.20 27.00 37.27
C LYS A 606 -31.82 25.51 37.17
N LYS A 607 -32.48 24.77 36.28
CA LYS A 607 -32.09 23.40 35.93
C LYS A 607 -30.77 23.45 35.16
N THR A 608 -29.69 23.02 35.78
CA THR A 608 -28.52 22.47 35.08
C THR A 608 -29.03 21.39 34.12
N LYS A 609 -28.72 21.53 32.81
CA LYS A 609 -29.04 20.54 31.77
C LYS A 609 -28.41 19.20 32.18
N LYS A 610 -29.22 18.26 32.66
CA LYS A 610 -28.77 16.91 33.03
C LYS A 610 -28.47 16.17 31.73
N THR A 611 -27.19 15.89 31.46
CA THR A 611 -26.73 15.14 30.28
C THR A 611 -27.43 13.78 30.19
N LEU A 612 -27.90 13.42 29.01
CA LEU A 612 -28.58 12.15 28.77
C LEU A 612 -27.56 11.00 28.92
N LYS A 613 -27.85 10.01 29.76
CA LYS A 613 -27.05 8.79 29.84
C LYS A 613 -27.53 7.84 28.75
N SER A 614 -26.93 7.90 27.58
CA SER A 614 -27.36 7.12 26.42
C SER A 614 -26.22 6.40 25.73
N TYR A 615 -26.56 5.28 25.08
CA TYR A 615 -25.62 4.47 24.34
C TYR A 615 -26.19 4.05 22.97
N ILE A 616 -25.31 3.79 22.01
CA ILE A 616 -25.61 3.24 20.69
C ILE A 616 -24.95 1.86 20.58
N ILE A 617 -25.62 0.90 19.96
CA ILE A 617 -25.04 -0.39 19.58
C ILE A 617 -25.08 -0.46 18.05
N LEU A 618 -23.92 -0.60 17.42
CA LEU A 618 -23.85 -0.80 15.98
C LEU A 618 -24.21 -2.26 15.65
N ARG A 619 -25.32 -2.46 14.94
CA ARG A 619 -25.79 -3.79 14.53
C ARG A 619 -25.66 -3.93 13.01
N THR A 620 -24.87 -4.89 12.57
CA THR A 620 -24.62 -5.12 11.12
C THR A 620 -25.83 -5.64 10.37
N GLU A 621 -26.83 -6.17 11.08
CA GLU A 621 -28.09 -6.68 10.51
C GLU A 621 -29.15 -5.58 10.34
N GLU A 622 -28.91 -4.39 10.88
CA GLU A 622 -29.83 -3.24 10.75
C GLU A 622 -29.61 -2.49 9.42
N ASP A 623 -30.61 -1.67 9.06
CA ASP A 623 -30.62 -0.86 7.85
C ASP A 623 -29.32 -0.01 7.74
N PRO A 624 -28.57 -0.11 6.63
CA PRO A 624 -27.35 0.68 6.43
C PRO A 624 -27.55 2.19 6.56
N GLU A 625 -28.74 2.69 6.18
CA GLU A 625 -29.10 4.10 6.34
C GLU A 625 -29.20 4.48 7.82
N CYS A 626 -29.85 3.65 8.64
CA CYS A 626 -29.96 3.87 10.08
C CYS A 626 -28.57 3.92 10.74
N ASN A 627 -27.71 2.95 10.42
CA ASN A 627 -26.34 2.90 10.92
C ASN A 627 -25.53 4.15 10.54
N ARG A 628 -25.68 4.65 9.31
CA ARG A 628 -25.05 5.90 8.88
C ARG A 628 -25.57 7.11 9.67
N LEU A 629 -26.87 7.20 9.91
CA LEU A 629 -27.45 8.29 10.69
C LEU A 629 -26.98 8.27 12.15
N LEU A 630 -26.90 7.08 12.78
CA LEU A 630 -26.37 6.91 14.13
C LEU A 630 -24.89 7.33 14.22
N LEU A 631 -24.07 6.96 13.23
CA LEU A 631 -22.68 7.40 13.14
C LEU A 631 -22.56 8.92 13.01
N ASN A 632 -23.36 9.54 12.14
CA ASN A 632 -23.36 11.00 11.96
C ASN A 632 -23.77 11.74 13.24
N ILE A 633 -24.77 11.24 13.97
CA ILE A 633 -25.18 11.79 15.27
C ILE A 633 -24.03 11.66 16.28
N PHE A 634 -23.43 10.47 16.39
CA PHE A 634 -22.34 10.24 17.34
C PHE A 634 -21.12 11.13 17.04
N ASN A 635 -20.77 11.30 15.77
CA ASN A 635 -19.65 12.11 15.30
C ASN A 635 -19.88 13.63 15.34
N ASN A 636 -21.02 14.10 15.86
CA ASN A 636 -21.40 15.50 15.87
C ASN A 636 -21.60 16.12 14.46
N GLU A 637 -21.99 15.32 13.47
CA GLU A 637 -22.21 15.72 12.07
C GLU A 637 -23.69 15.99 11.78
N PHE A 638 -24.32 16.87 12.57
CA PHE A 638 -25.76 17.12 12.52
C PHE A 638 -26.22 17.74 11.18
N ASP A 639 -25.33 18.44 10.48
CA ASP A 639 -25.61 19.06 9.18
C ASP A 639 -25.92 18.05 8.07
N GLN A 640 -25.39 16.82 8.19
CA GLN A 640 -25.63 15.73 7.24
C GLN A 640 -26.95 14.98 7.51
N LEU A 641 -27.64 15.28 8.61
CA LEU A 641 -28.88 14.61 8.98
C LEU A 641 -30.07 15.20 8.22
N PRO A 642 -31.03 14.36 7.77
CA PRO A 642 -32.32 14.83 7.27
C PRO A 642 -33.02 15.71 8.32
N ARG A 643 -33.75 16.75 7.87
CA ARG A 643 -34.45 17.69 8.78
C ARG A 643 -35.36 16.98 9.78
N ALA A 644 -36.18 16.04 9.31
CA ALA A 644 -37.06 15.26 10.18
C ALA A 644 -36.31 14.49 11.29
N THR A 645 -35.13 13.94 10.98
CA THR A 645 -34.28 13.28 11.97
C THR A 645 -33.72 14.31 12.94
N ARG A 646 -33.12 15.40 12.43
CA ARG A 646 -32.51 16.47 13.23
C ARG A 646 -33.48 17.08 14.23
N ASP A 647 -34.69 17.41 13.79
CA ASP A 647 -35.74 18.04 14.60
C ASP A 647 -36.28 17.11 15.71
N SER A 648 -36.09 15.80 15.55
CA SER A 648 -36.50 14.80 16.55
C SER A 648 -35.49 14.59 17.69
N LEU A 649 -34.25 15.08 17.53
CA LEU A 649 -33.16 14.81 18.47
C LEU A 649 -33.32 15.61 19.76
N PRO A 650 -32.86 15.07 20.91
CA PRO A 650 -32.97 15.77 22.19
C PRO A 650 -32.04 16.98 22.32
N THR A 651 -30.96 17.02 21.52
CA THR A 651 -29.99 18.12 21.49
C THR A 651 -29.43 18.31 20.08
N GLU A 652 -28.78 19.45 19.83
CA GLU A 652 -28.23 19.84 18.52
C GLU A 652 -26.72 19.54 18.39
N THR A 653 -26.11 18.89 19.39
CA THR A 653 -24.68 18.58 19.40
C THR A 653 -24.40 17.26 20.13
N ASN A 654 -23.27 16.64 19.85
CA ASN A 654 -22.74 15.49 20.57
C ASN A 654 -21.24 15.63 20.88
N LEU A 655 -20.70 16.85 20.90
CA LEU A 655 -19.27 17.10 21.06
C LEU A 655 -18.71 16.51 22.37
N HIS A 656 -19.49 16.57 23.45
CA HIS A 656 -19.13 16.01 24.76
C HIS A 656 -20.06 14.85 25.19
N GLY A 657 -20.80 14.26 24.25
CA GLY A 657 -21.69 13.13 24.49
C GLY A 657 -23.08 13.53 25.02
N GLU A 658 -23.59 14.69 24.63
CA GLU A 658 -24.90 15.23 25.03
C GLU A 658 -26.08 14.40 24.48
N CYS A 659 -25.92 13.83 23.28
CA CYS A 659 -26.91 13.01 22.60
C CYS A 659 -26.67 11.51 22.84
N ALA A 660 -25.45 11.04 22.62
CA ALA A 660 -25.01 9.66 22.74
C ALA A 660 -23.60 9.62 23.33
N ARG A 661 -23.49 9.11 24.56
CA ARG A 661 -22.24 9.11 25.32
C ARG A 661 -21.38 7.88 25.07
N VAL A 662 -22.00 6.73 24.76
CA VAL A 662 -21.30 5.48 24.53
C VAL A 662 -21.64 4.91 23.16
N PHE A 663 -20.64 4.55 22.38
CA PHE A 663 -20.78 3.82 21.13
C PHE A 663 -20.22 2.42 21.31
N MET A 664 -21.04 1.40 21.10
CA MET A 664 -20.66 0.01 21.30
C MET A 664 -20.54 -0.72 19.97
N ILE A 665 -19.41 -1.41 19.78
CA ILE A 665 -19.10 -2.16 18.56
C ILE A 665 -18.61 -3.57 18.87
N THR A 666 -18.87 -4.49 17.96
CA THR A 666 -18.30 -5.84 17.99
C THR A 666 -17.16 -5.96 16.99
N ALA A 667 -16.60 -7.17 16.82
CA ALA A 667 -15.58 -7.43 15.80
C ALA A 667 -15.96 -7.00 14.37
N SER A 668 -17.25 -6.97 14.00
CA SER A 668 -17.67 -6.48 12.68
C SER A 668 -17.59 -4.96 12.54
N GLY A 669 -17.77 -4.21 13.63
CA GLY A 669 -17.58 -2.76 13.68
C GLY A 669 -16.12 -2.33 13.86
N ALA A 670 -15.18 -3.27 14.04
CA ALA A 670 -13.75 -2.97 14.09
C ALA A 670 -13.16 -2.60 12.71
N GLU A 671 -13.97 -2.70 11.65
CA GLU A 671 -13.64 -2.38 10.26
C GLU A 671 -14.67 -1.40 9.69
N GLY A 672 -14.25 -0.54 8.75
CA GLY A 672 -15.17 0.27 7.96
C GLY A 672 -15.79 1.53 8.62
N ILE A 673 -15.58 1.80 9.93
CA ILE A 673 -16.16 2.99 10.60
C ILE A 673 -15.13 4.04 11.02
N SER A 674 -15.53 5.30 11.09
CA SER A 674 -14.74 6.41 11.63
C SER A 674 -15.51 7.08 12.76
N LEU A 675 -14.90 7.20 13.92
CA LEU A 675 -15.47 7.86 15.08
C LEU A 675 -14.70 9.15 15.37
N LYS A 676 -15.44 10.22 15.67
CA LYS A 676 -14.91 11.55 15.97
C LYS A 676 -15.11 11.89 17.44
N ASN A 677 -14.24 12.75 17.97
CA ASN A 677 -14.35 13.33 19.31
C ASN A 677 -14.43 12.30 20.45
N VAL A 678 -13.92 11.08 20.25
CA VAL A 678 -13.95 10.00 21.24
C VAL A 678 -12.84 10.20 22.27
N ARG A 679 -13.20 10.32 23.54
CA ARG A 679 -12.25 10.60 24.62
C ARG A 679 -11.71 9.34 25.29
N GLN A 680 -12.47 8.24 25.25
CA GLN A 680 -12.10 6.97 25.87
C GLN A 680 -12.41 5.78 24.96
N VAL A 681 -11.52 4.78 24.96
CA VAL A 681 -11.70 3.49 24.30
C VAL A 681 -11.61 2.38 25.35
N HIS A 682 -12.64 1.55 25.45
CA HIS A 682 -12.75 0.47 26.42
C HIS A 682 -12.83 -0.87 25.71
N MET A 683 -11.86 -1.74 25.96
CA MET A 683 -11.80 -3.10 25.40
C MET A 683 -12.08 -4.11 26.51
N ILE A 684 -13.25 -4.75 26.46
CA ILE A 684 -13.73 -5.64 27.52
C ILE A 684 -12.95 -6.97 27.54
N GLU A 685 -12.55 -7.44 26.36
CA GLU A 685 -11.78 -8.67 26.18
C GLU A 685 -10.56 -8.46 25.30
N GLY A 686 -9.48 -9.17 25.62
CA GLY A 686 -8.31 -9.26 24.76
C GLY A 686 -8.56 -10.15 23.53
N PHE A 687 -7.73 -9.99 22.51
CA PHE A 687 -7.68 -10.88 21.35
C PHE A 687 -6.26 -11.42 21.19
N TRP A 688 -6.14 -12.67 20.75
CA TRP A 688 -4.85 -13.33 20.49
C TRP A 688 -3.98 -12.61 19.45
N ASN A 689 -4.57 -11.73 18.64
CA ASN A 689 -3.86 -10.84 17.72
C ASN A 689 -4.03 -9.37 18.15
N HIS A 690 -2.94 -8.73 18.57
CA HIS A 690 -2.96 -7.36 19.04
C HIS A 690 -3.36 -6.34 17.96
N ASN A 691 -3.13 -6.65 16.68
CA ASN A 691 -3.51 -5.77 15.56
C ASN A 691 -5.01 -5.48 15.54
N ARG A 692 -5.84 -6.39 16.06
CA ARG A 692 -7.30 -6.16 16.18
C ARG A 692 -7.59 -5.00 17.13
N LEU A 693 -6.86 -4.90 18.25
CA LEU A 693 -7.00 -3.83 19.23
C LEU A 693 -6.49 -2.51 18.66
N ASP A 694 -5.33 -2.51 17.99
CA ASP A 694 -4.79 -1.32 17.32
C ASP A 694 -5.76 -0.78 16.26
N GLN A 695 -6.45 -1.66 15.53
CA GLN A 695 -7.47 -1.26 14.57
C GLN A 695 -8.70 -0.62 15.22
N VAL A 696 -9.13 -1.10 16.39
CA VAL A 696 -10.23 -0.49 17.17
C VAL A 696 -9.83 0.91 17.61
N ILE A 697 -8.62 1.08 18.16
CA ILE A 697 -8.08 2.40 18.52
C ILE A 697 -8.02 3.31 17.28
N GLY A 698 -7.53 2.79 16.15
CA GLY A 698 -7.47 3.48 14.87
C GLY A 698 -8.83 3.93 14.30
N ARG A 699 -9.96 3.38 14.77
CA ARG A 699 -11.30 3.90 14.42
C ARG A 699 -11.60 5.24 15.07
N THR A 700 -10.95 5.55 16.19
CA THR A 700 -11.13 6.80 16.95
C THR A 700 -10.06 7.84 16.63
N VAL A 701 -8.84 7.39 16.34
CA VAL A 701 -7.67 8.27 16.14
C VAL A 701 -7.32 8.36 14.65
N ARG A 702 -8.23 8.96 13.87
CA ARG A 702 -7.97 9.29 12.47
C ARG A 702 -7.49 10.73 12.32
N ALA A 703 -6.87 11.04 11.20
CA ALA A 703 -6.49 12.41 10.88
C ALA A 703 -7.72 13.34 11.00
N ARG A 704 -7.58 14.42 11.78
CA ARG A 704 -8.60 15.42 12.07
C ARG A 704 -9.84 14.89 12.81
N SER A 705 -9.82 13.71 13.41
CA SER A 705 -11.00 13.17 14.12
C SER A 705 -11.39 13.92 15.39
N HIS A 706 -10.48 14.75 15.94
CA HIS A 706 -10.67 15.54 17.14
C HIS A 706 -10.51 17.05 16.88
N ILE A 707 -10.56 17.49 15.62
CA ILE A 707 -10.30 18.89 15.27
C ILE A 707 -11.35 19.84 15.86
N ASP A 708 -12.58 19.35 16.04
CA ASP A 708 -13.70 20.10 16.61
C ASP A 708 -13.56 20.32 18.12
N LEU A 709 -12.68 19.56 18.79
CA LEU A 709 -12.37 19.73 20.20
C LEU A 709 -11.25 20.77 20.41
N PRO A 710 -11.26 21.49 21.55
CA PRO A 710 -10.13 22.30 21.99
C PRO A 710 -8.86 21.46 22.06
N GLU A 711 -7.70 22.06 21.79
CA GLU A 711 -6.42 21.34 21.70
C GLU A 711 -6.08 20.53 22.97
N ALA A 712 -6.37 21.09 24.15
CA ALA A 712 -6.19 20.40 25.44
C ALA A 712 -7.03 19.12 25.60
N GLU A 713 -8.12 19.00 24.83
CA GLU A 713 -9.03 17.87 24.82
C GLU A 713 -8.76 16.88 23.68
N ARG A 714 -7.73 17.09 22.85
CA ARG A 714 -7.39 16.19 21.73
C ARG A 714 -6.54 15.01 22.17
N HIS A 715 -6.99 14.30 23.20
CA HIS A 715 -6.37 13.07 23.69
C HIS A 715 -7.36 11.92 23.76
N VAL A 716 -6.88 10.67 23.71
CA VAL A 716 -7.72 9.48 23.85
C VAL A 716 -7.10 8.54 24.87
N ASP A 717 -7.86 8.20 25.91
CA ASP A 717 -7.46 7.22 26.90
C ASP A 717 -7.94 5.82 26.50
N VAL A 718 -7.04 4.85 26.52
CA VAL A 718 -7.32 3.49 26.09
C VAL A 718 -7.25 2.55 27.28
N PHE A 719 -8.29 1.75 27.51
CA PHE A 719 -8.41 0.82 28.63
C PHE A 719 -8.62 -0.60 28.12
N LEU A 720 -7.82 -1.54 28.64
CA LEU A 720 -8.00 -2.98 28.45
C LEU A 720 -8.30 -3.64 29.80
N TYR A 721 -9.45 -4.30 29.91
CA TYR A 721 -9.87 -4.92 31.16
C TYR A 721 -9.44 -6.40 31.19
N LEU A 722 -8.65 -6.77 32.21
CA LEU A 722 -8.20 -8.15 32.40
C LEU A 722 -8.68 -8.66 33.75
N SER A 723 -9.44 -9.76 33.74
CA SER A 723 -9.79 -10.45 34.98
C SER A 723 -8.57 -11.20 35.52
N THR A 724 -8.36 -11.16 36.83
CA THR A 724 -7.22 -11.78 37.54
C THR A 724 -7.72 -12.60 38.73
N PHE A 725 -6.93 -13.57 39.16
CA PHE A 725 -7.20 -14.29 40.41
C PHE A 725 -6.65 -13.50 41.60
N THR A 726 -7.39 -13.52 42.71
CA THR A 726 -6.88 -13.12 44.03
C THR A 726 -5.75 -14.05 44.47
N ASP A 727 -4.94 -13.63 45.45
CA ASP A 727 -3.84 -14.45 45.95
C ASP A 727 -4.32 -15.81 46.50
N ASP A 728 -5.46 -15.84 47.20
CA ASP A 728 -6.08 -17.07 47.71
C ASP A 728 -6.55 -18.00 46.57
N GLN A 729 -7.14 -17.43 45.52
CA GLN A 729 -7.60 -18.18 44.35
C GLN A 729 -6.44 -18.79 43.55
N ARG A 730 -5.27 -18.16 43.54
CA ARG A 730 -4.07 -18.70 42.87
C ARG A 730 -3.48 -19.91 43.58
N LEU A 731 -3.72 -20.05 44.89
CA LEU A 731 -3.30 -21.20 45.68
C LEU A 731 -4.15 -22.44 45.41
N ASP A 732 -5.26 -22.32 44.68
CA ASP A 732 -6.02 -23.48 44.20
C ASP A 732 -5.14 -24.34 43.28
N HIS A 733 -4.83 -25.55 43.76
CA HIS A 733 -3.95 -26.50 43.06
C HIS A 733 -4.43 -26.82 41.63
N ALA A 734 -5.73 -26.83 41.36
CA ALA A 734 -6.22 -27.15 40.02
C ALA A 734 -5.80 -26.06 39.03
N ILE A 735 -5.94 -24.78 39.40
CA ILE A 735 -5.66 -23.65 38.51
C ILE A 735 -4.17 -23.38 38.34
N MET A 736 -3.40 -23.51 39.43
CA MET A 736 -1.95 -23.37 39.39
C MET A 736 -1.32 -24.31 38.35
N HIS A 737 -1.83 -25.54 38.24
CA HIS A 737 -1.38 -26.53 37.25
C HIS A 737 -2.07 -26.44 35.89
N ILE A 738 -3.23 -25.76 35.77
CA ILE A 738 -3.97 -25.68 34.51
C ILE A 738 -3.33 -24.69 33.53
N ASP A 739 -3.14 -23.45 33.96
CA ASP A 739 -2.67 -22.34 33.11
C ASP A 739 -1.57 -21.52 33.79
N LYS A 740 -0.72 -22.17 34.59
CA LYS A 740 0.36 -21.53 35.37
C LYS A 740 -0.15 -20.41 36.28
N GLY A 741 -1.37 -20.54 36.81
CA GLY A 741 -1.99 -19.54 37.66
C GLY A 741 -2.51 -18.28 36.94
N LEU A 742 -2.59 -18.29 35.60
CA LEU A 742 -3.14 -17.17 34.81
C LEU A 742 -4.61 -17.42 34.45
N THR A 743 -5.42 -16.34 34.44
CA THR A 743 -6.77 -16.39 33.88
C THR A 743 -6.72 -16.49 32.35
N SER A 744 -7.85 -16.84 31.71
CA SER A 744 -7.95 -16.83 30.25
C SER A 744 -7.67 -15.45 29.65
N ASP A 745 -8.09 -14.36 30.31
CA ASP A 745 -7.76 -12.99 29.89
C ASP A 745 -6.25 -12.74 29.90
N GLN A 746 -5.57 -13.06 31.02
CA GLN A 746 -4.13 -12.87 31.16
C GLN A 746 -3.35 -13.75 30.17
N TYR A 747 -3.79 -14.99 29.97
CA TYR A 747 -3.18 -15.91 29.00
C TYR A 747 -3.28 -15.37 27.58
N VAL A 748 -4.47 -14.97 27.13
CA VAL A 748 -4.68 -14.41 25.78
C VAL A 748 -3.90 -13.12 25.59
N HIS A 749 -3.85 -12.26 26.61
CA HIS A 749 -3.04 -11.05 26.58
C HIS A 749 -1.55 -11.36 26.47
N THR A 750 -1.03 -12.32 27.24
CA THR A 750 0.38 -12.73 27.18
C THR A 750 0.76 -13.25 25.79
N VAL A 751 -0.11 -14.08 25.20
CA VAL A 751 0.04 -14.57 23.83
C VAL A 751 0.06 -13.41 22.83
N ALA A 752 -0.90 -12.49 22.94
CA ALA A 752 -1.01 -11.35 22.03
C ALA A 752 0.23 -10.46 22.11
N MET A 753 0.77 -10.23 23.30
CA MET A 753 1.99 -9.44 23.51
C MET A 753 3.23 -10.12 22.95
N LYS A 754 3.36 -11.45 23.06
CA LYS A 754 4.45 -12.20 22.40
C LYS A 754 4.40 -12.03 20.87
N LYS A 755 3.21 -12.20 20.27
CA LYS A 755 3.02 -11.97 18.82
C LYS A 755 3.29 -10.52 18.42
N LYS A 756 2.85 -9.56 19.23
CA LYS A 756 3.12 -8.13 19.01
C LYS A 756 4.62 -7.86 19.03
N HIS A 757 5.34 -8.38 20.03
CA HIS A 757 6.78 -8.18 20.14
C HIS A 757 7.55 -8.71 18.93
N LEU A 758 7.20 -9.90 18.43
CA LEU A 758 7.76 -10.44 17.19
C LEU A 758 7.40 -9.56 15.98
N THR A 759 6.14 -9.13 15.88
CA THR A 759 5.65 -8.25 14.81
C THR A 759 6.41 -6.92 14.79
N ASP A 760 6.61 -6.29 15.95
CA ASP A 760 7.31 -5.03 16.11
C ASP A 760 8.80 -5.16 15.72
N GLN A 761 9.44 -6.29 16.06
CA GLN A 761 10.80 -6.60 15.61
C GLN A 761 10.86 -6.67 14.08
N VAL A 762 9.99 -7.46 13.45
CA VAL A 762 9.94 -7.59 11.98
C VAL A 762 9.70 -6.25 11.31
N LEU A 763 8.71 -5.47 11.78
CA LEU A 763 8.43 -4.13 11.25
C LEU A 763 9.62 -3.18 11.42
N SER A 764 10.34 -3.26 12.53
CA SER A 764 11.55 -2.47 12.74
C SER A 764 12.67 -2.86 11.77
N LEU A 765 12.84 -4.16 11.49
CA LEU A 765 13.83 -4.64 10.52
C LEU A 765 13.47 -4.22 9.09
N ILE A 766 12.19 -4.31 8.71
CA ILE A 766 11.67 -3.85 7.41
C ILE A 766 11.90 -2.35 7.23
N ARG A 767 11.57 -1.53 8.25
CA ARG A 767 11.81 -0.08 8.21
C ARG A 767 13.29 0.25 8.07
N ALA A 768 14.15 -0.41 8.83
CA ALA A 768 15.58 -0.19 8.72
C ALA A 768 16.15 -0.63 7.36
N ALA A 769 15.60 -1.68 6.74
CA ALA A 769 15.99 -2.16 5.42
C ALA A 769 15.36 -1.39 4.25
N SER A 770 14.50 -0.41 4.53
CA SER A 770 13.76 0.28 3.48
C SER A 770 14.63 1.28 2.71
N VAL A 771 14.42 1.37 1.40
CA VAL A 771 15.20 2.24 0.49
C VAL A 771 15.13 3.71 0.90
N ASP A 772 14.00 4.08 1.46
CA ASP A 772 13.62 5.42 1.92
C ASP A 772 13.82 5.63 3.42
N CYS A 773 14.48 4.70 4.13
CA CYS A 773 14.71 4.80 5.57
C CYS A 773 15.34 6.14 5.96
N ALA A 774 16.41 6.55 5.26
CA ALA A 774 17.13 7.80 5.53
C ALA A 774 16.27 9.06 5.29
N VAL A 775 15.21 8.97 4.49
CA VAL A 775 14.29 10.08 4.20
C VAL A 775 13.23 10.22 5.28
N HIS A 776 12.83 9.11 5.89
CA HIS A 776 11.67 9.04 6.78
C HIS A 776 12.02 8.85 8.26
N ASP A 777 13.27 8.55 8.58
CA ASP A 777 13.73 8.40 9.96
C ASP A 777 14.21 9.74 10.55
N LYS A 778 13.34 10.37 11.35
CA LYS A 778 13.68 11.55 12.15
C LYS A 778 14.01 11.21 13.61
N ASP A 779 13.84 9.94 14.01
CA ASP A 779 13.84 9.49 15.42
C ASP A 779 15.08 8.62 15.76
N GLU A 780 16.23 8.85 15.09
CA GLU A 780 17.53 8.22 15.40
C GLU A 780 17.59 6.67 15.33
N LYS A 781 16.75 5.99 14.53
CA LYS A 781 16.99 4.56 14.28
C LYS A 781 18.01 4.39 13.14
N ALA A 782 18.99 3.52 13.35
CA ALA A 782 20.06 3.30 12.38
C ALA A 782 19.50 2.57 11.15
N CYS A 783 19.42 3.27 10.01
CA CYS A 783 19.12 2.62 8.73
C CYS A 783 20.14 1.52 8.44
N PHE A 784 19.67 0.41 7.90
CA PHE A 784 20.52 -0.71 7.55
C PHE A 784 21.32 -0.36 6.30
N ASN A 785 22.61 -0.13 6.47
CA ASN A 785 23.54 0.11 5.38
C ASN A 785 24.23 -1.19 4.98
N LEU A 786 24.34 -1.44 3.67
CA LEU A 786 25.12 -2.56 3.15
C LEU A 786 26.61 -2.28 3.37
N PRO A 787 27.36 -3.19 4.03
CA PRO A 787 28.80 -3.03 4.13
C PRO A 787 29.43 -3.23 2.74
N GLN A 788 30.25 -2.28 2.29
CA GLN A 788 31.07 -2.44 1.09
C GLN A 788 31.98 -3.66 1.25
N THR A 789 31.94 -4.58 0.30
CA THR A 789 32.89 -5.70 0.26
C THR A 789 34.27 -5.20 -0.18
N THR A 790 35.31 -5.95 0.18
CA THR A 790 36.72 -5.63 -0.12
C THR A 790 37.07 -5.62 -1.61
N ASP A 791 36.18 -6.12 -2.48
CA ASP A 791 36.28 -6.09 -3.94
C ASP A 791 35.44 -4.96 -4.58
N GLY A 792 34.84 -4.07 -3.77
CA GLY A 792 34.02 -2.97 -4.25
C GLY A 792 32.67 -3.40 -4.85
N GLN A 793 32.27 -4.67 -4.68
CA GLN A 793 31.00 -5.18 -5.18
C GLN A 793 29.92 -5.23 -4.08
N GLU A 794 28.95 -4.31 -4.14
CA GLU A 794 27.75 -4.42 -3.32
C GLU A 794 26.98 -5.70 -3.66
N ARG A 795 27.14 -6.76 -2.85
CA ARG A 795 26.36 -7.99 -2.99
C ARG A 795 25.12 -7.90 -2.12
N PHE A 796 24.00 -7.53 -2.75
CA PHE A 796 22.68 -7.48 -2.12
C PHE A 796 22.21 -8.84 -1.59
N ARG A 797 22.42 -9.91 -2.38
CA ARG A 797 22.07 -11.31 -2.05
C ARG A 797 22.77 -12.28 -3.00
N THR A 798 23.10 -13.49 -2.54
CA THR A 798 23.53 -14.57 -3.44
C THR A 798 22.35 -15.22 -4.16
N THR A 799 22.64 -15.88 -5.28
CA THR A 799 21.62 -16.60 -6.07
C THR A 799 20.92 -17.69 -5.26
N GLU A 800 21.66 -18.43 -4.43
CA GLU A 800 21.10 -19.49 -3.59
C GLU A 800 20.88 -18.97 -2.16
N PHE A 801 19.78 -19.39 -1.51
CA PHE A 801 19.52 -19.08 -0.10
C PHE A 801 20.55 -19.72 0.84
N ALA A 802 20.92 -20.97 0.56
CA ALA A 802 21.89 -21.72 1.35
C ALA A 802 23.28 -21.08 1.40
N SER A 803 23.75 -20.49 0.30
CA SER A 803 25.08 -19.85 0.27
C SER A 803 25.17 -18.59 1.14
N ASP A 804 24.03 -17.95 1.43
CA ASP A 804 23.98 -16.81 2.34
C ASP A 804 23.88 -17.22 3.82
N LEU A 805 23.43 -18.45 4.12
CA LEU A 805 23.44 -19.05 5.47
C LEU A 805 24.87 -19.43 5.89
N ASP A 806 25.65 -19.98 4.95
CA ASP A 806 27.03 -20.45 5.15
C ASP A 806 28.08 -19.34 5.03
N ASP A 807 27.66 -18.08 4.87
CA ASP A 807 28.54 -16.92 4.70
C ASP A 807 29.28 -16.59 6.00
N ALA A 808 30.25 -17.44 6.35
CA ALA A 808 31.13 -17.31 7.49
C ALA A 808 31.95 -16.02 7.42
N ALA A 809 32.06 -15.37 6.26
CA ALA A 809 32.70 -14.07 6.14
C ALA A 809 31.92 -12.97 6.88
N TYR A 810 30.59 -13.06 6.96
CA TYR A 810 29.76 -12.13 7.71
C TYR A 810 29.92 -12.33 9.23
N ALA A 811 29.83 -13.58 9.71
CA ALA A 811 30.06 -13.93 11.12
C ALA A 811 31.50 -13.63 11.59
N ARG A 812 32.49 -13.72 10.69
CA ARG A 812 33.90 -13.36 10.96
C ARG A 812 34.20 -11.85 10.82
N ARG A 813 33.24 -11.03 10.34
CA ARG A 813 33.37 -9.58 10.12
C ARG A 813 32.69 -8.71 11.18
N ILE A 814 32.34 -9.26 12.35
CA ILE A 814 32.23 -8.43 13.56
C ILE A 814 33.64 -7.90 13.85
N VAL A 815 33.95 -6.71 13.33
CA VAL A 815 35.22 -6.04 13.57
C VAL A 815 35.26 -5.69 15.05
N LYS A 816 36.08 -6.39 15.84
CA LYS A 816 36.38 -6.01 17.22
C LYS A 816 37.24 -4.75 17.20
N LEU A 817 36.59 -3.61 17.24
CA LEU A 817 37.23 -2.32 17.41
C LEU A 817 37.77 -2.20 18.84
N VAL A 818 39.02 -1.78 18.97
CA VAL A 818 39.65 -1.58 20.27
C VAL A 818 39.82 -0.08 20.50
N VAL A 819 39.41 0.41 21.67
CA VAL A 819 39.63 1.82 22.02
C VAL A 819 41.12 2.05 22.23
N VAL A 820 41.68 3.00 21.49
CA VAL A 820 43.04 3.49 21.65
C VAL A 820 43.01 4.98 21.96
N SER A 821 44.06 5.50 22.60
CA SER A 821 44.19 6.92 22.90
C SER A 821 45.48 7.46 22.31
N LEU A 822 45.36 8.51 21.51
CA LEU A 822 46.45 9.28 20.91
C LEU A 822 46.27 10.73 21.37
N ASP A 823 47.29 11.32 21.99
CA ASP A 823 47.29 12.71 22.46
C ASP A 823 46.03 13.12 23.24
N ASN A 824 45.60 12.28 24.19
CA ASN A 824 44.39 12.43 25.01
C ASN A 824 43.04 12.39 24.25
N GLN A 825 43.02 12.09 22.95
CA GLN A 825 41.80 11.80 22.19
C GLN A 825 41.62 10.29 22.00
N LYS A 826 40.37 9.82 22.11
CA LYS A 826 40.03 8.40 21.95
C LYS A 826 39.65 8.11 20.50
N PHE A 827 40.03 6.92 20.03
CA PHE A 827 39.68 6.41 18.71
C PHE A 827 39.32 4.93 18.80
N TYR A 828 38.54 4.44 17.85
CA TYR A 828 38.32 3.01 17.65
C TYR A 828 39.31 2.50 16.59
N LEU A 829 40.18 1.57 16.98
CA LEU A 829 41.14 0.94 16.07
C LEU A 829 40.62 -0.40 15.58
N ASP A 830 40.49 -0.54 14.26
CA ASP A 830 40.49 -1.86 13.64
C ASP A 830 41.93 -2.36 13.56
N ARG A 831 42.30 -3.24 14.49
CA ARG A 831 43.65 -3.83 14.56
C ARG A 831 44.03 -4.63 13.31
N ARG A 832 43.05 -5.09 12.53
CA ARG A 832 43.27 -5.96 11.38
C ARG A 832 43.51 -5.15 10.12
N ALA A 833 42.76 -4.07 9.93
CA ALA A 833 42.91 -3.15 8.80
C ALA A 833 43.93 -2.03 9.07
N GLY A 834 44.29 -1.79 10.34
CA GLY A 834 45.11 -0.67 10.77
C GLY A 834 44.39 0.66 10.63
N ILE A 835 43.06 0.69 10.68
CA ILE A 835 42.26 1.91 10.43
C ILE A 835 41.76 2.48 11.76
N LEU A 836 41.90 3.80 11.92
CA LEU A 836 41.36 4.55 13.06
C LEU A 836 40.03 5.17 12.69
N TYR A 837 39.04 4.94 13.55
CA TYR A 837 37.70 5.52 13.46
C TYR A 837 37.48 6.48 14.62
N ASP A 838 36.72 7.54 14.35
CA ASP A 838 36.34 8.54 15.34
C ASP A 838 35.53 7.90 16.47
N TYR A 839 35.95 8.14 17.72
CA TYR A 839 35.31 7.54 18.89
C TYR A 839 33.93 8.14 19.17
N ASP A 840 33.79 9.46 19.06
CA ASP A 840 32.56 10.16 19.45
C ASP A 840 31.49 9.98 18.38
N LYS A 841 31.86 10.07 17.09
CA LYS A 841 30.95 9.79 15.95
C LYS A 841 30.41 8.37 15.99
N LEU A 842 31.26 7.37 16.23
CA LEU A 842 30.79 5.98 16.27
C LEU A 842 29.95 5.70 17.53
N LYS A 843 30.27 6.32 18.66
CA LYS A 843 29.55 6.09 19.92
C LYS A 843 28.21 6.83 20.01
N ALA A 844 28.13 8.03 19.46
CA ALA A 844 26.93 8.86 19.52
C ALA A 844 26.00 8.65 18.32
N GLU A 845 26.56 8.51 17.12
CA GLU A 845 25.78 8.50 15.87
C GLU A 845 25.81 7.14 15.15
N ASN A 846 26.56 6.17 15.68
CA ASN A 846 26.79 4.85 15.06
C ASN A 846 27.39 4.95 13.64
N VAL A 847 28.13 6.03 13.36
CA VAL A 847 28.78 6.29 12.08
C VAL A 847 30.27 5.91 12.15
N LEU A 848 30.68 4.98 11.28
CA LEU A 848 32.09 4.62 11.07
C LEU A 848 32.79 5.70 10.24
N LEU A 849 33.24 6.77 10.90
CA LEU A 849 34.04 7.82 10.25
C LEU A 849 35.52 7.47 10.39
N GLN A 850 36.17 7.12 9.28
CA GLN A 850 37.61 6.92 9.24
C GLN A 850 38.33 8.28 9.43
N VAL A 851 39.14 8.38 10.47
CA VAL A 851 39.93 9.59 10.77
C VAL A 851 41.42 9.41 10.48
N GLY A 852 41.87 8.17 10.26
CA GLY A 852 43.27 7.90 10.00
C GLY A 852 43.57 6.42 9.77
N LYS A 853 44.84 6.14 9.52
CA LYS A 853 45.38 4.78 9.38
C LYS A 853 46.69 4.71 10.17
N VAL A 854 46.83 3.67 10.99
CA VAL A 854 48.01 3.38 11.84
C VAL A 854 49.15 2.85 10.99
#